data_AF-A0A6I8U8S9-F1
#
_entry.id   AF-A0A6I8U8S9-F1
#
_cell.length_a   1.000
_cell.length_b   1.000
_cell.length_c   1.000
_cell.angle_alpha   90.00
_cell.angle_beta   90.00
_cell.angle_gamma   90.00
#
_symmetry.space_group_name_H-M   'P 1'
#
loop_
_entity.id
_entity.type
_entity.pdbx_description
1 polymer ?
#
loop_
_entity_poly.entity_id
_entity_poly.type
_entity_poly.pdbx_seq_one_letter_code
_entity_poly.pdbx_strand_id
1 'polypeptide(L)'
;MSTERWLSIDNLQGFVLIKDPESHIWGWKLVTVVDYDKCSFLWTVSEGSESWKVPRIRLYLVFEDPVCFCERIGSALNSRMDAENRLRFYYLRQLVDVEGYFDLSSDMGERIYNKSSAEALAAFKFLYRKLHIMLSLNVCLDQNEWLNIKPIPVAMERILPSCNDNIQSLYNFQSSFKLIKRIIMFSHPAVPKALEQVHHECERVRELSLFALDFKDPITLAEFKTINEAQLVKTMRYLKNNWIEKTTMKVHQNLLDAGRGWFDVAVDDWMIYQSIKLYRLIEQIKYRMQTALRDVVLISTNEYFHRLCDPCVLTFTVEEDFTWQDNLIQSPFDAGLRPVFYLLLEMGDDVPYYSTNPDEFEPCLKMLFIEAVANTHDVHQIDPSLLGSLIFDPFLYLSSMGLMDPVIKQRREFLTLSYNKTIIPLKAYAARYEEFKELFFTNVVDYVENVRLNKTSLQVKEEISFQIRMRESLERTLPLSIVIGSFWINVKPLREALIQKRLDLTAALLKMLTERLSAKTSDVVSEYNETYEKMCEKPISIEHIYDLRSFMDTIPEQLQNLEDRMKTIVFEYEILDFFRHALPDADFYQKWNALAFPQTIIKQMVVVQEFHESEVDRFRKQQVSDEAEFGGKVEDINVHISKFTTIYDVAKVAEISIEVKKLWKTISELIQYGETLNKRQELFELAAIDLSSLFELKESFESYKNLWTFAADYINVEESWRENPLSSLEIDNIEKTVNYYRLSFEKLIDAFNEQPQIGEVVDTFLERVKTFQPHLKIIELLQHPLLEPIHWAQLAKAAGIKVKVSLATNFQLFLEHKIHHHLEVLYDLIQRAEEQKEETERIQAEQEEIRRKEQEYLRNREMRRLQRTEI
;
A
#
# COMPACT_ATOMS: atom_id res chain seq x y z
N MET A 1 -56.24 -93.58 -13.79
CA MET A 1 -55.80 -94.70 -12.90
C MET A 1 -55.51 -94.10 -11.53
N SER A 2 -56.01 -94.69 -10.45
CA SER A 2 -55.78 -94.18 -9.09
C SER A 2 -54.30 -94.26 -8.71
N THR A 3 -53.85 -93.27 -7.94
CA THR A 3 -52.48 -93.07 -7.45
C THR A 3 -52.00 -94.12 -6.46
N GLU A 4 -52.85 -95.08 -6.05
CA GLU A 4 -52.52 -96.11 -5.05
C GLU A 4 -52.06 -97.44 -5.64
N ARG A 5 -52.06 -97.62 -6.98
CA ARG A 5 -51.59 -98.86 -7.62
C ARG A 5 -50.09 -98.90 -7.95
N TRP A 6 -49.35 -97.81 -7.71
CA TRP A 6 -47.96 -97.64 -8.16
C TRP A 6 -46.90 -98.14 -7.16
N LEU A 7 -47.30 -98.71 -6.01
CA LEU A 7 -46.37 -99.11 -4.93
C LEU A 7 -46.62 -100.53 -4.37
N SER A 8 -47.28 -101.42 -5.11
CA SER A 8 -47.31 -102.85 -4.75
C SER A 8 -46.11 -103.58 -5.39
N ILE A 9 -45.36 -104.34 -4.59
CA ILE A 9 -44.23 -105.20 -5.02
C ILE A 9 -44.75 -106.46 -5.75
N ASP A 10 -46.07 -106.70 -5.74
CA ASP A 10 -46.65 -107.91 -6.30
C ASP A 10 -46.42 -107.99 -7.82
N ASN A 11 -45.75 -109.06 -8.25
CA ASN A 11 -45.37 -109.38 -9.64
C ASN A 11 -44.31 -108.48 -10.32
N LEU A 12 -43.44 -107.81 -9.56
CA LEU A 12 -42.32 -107.06 -10.14
C LEU A 12 -41.23 -108.01 -10.69
N GLN A 13 -41.04 -108.02 -12.01
CA GLN A 13 -39.98 -108.79 -12.68
C GLN A 13 -38.73 -107.95 -12.93
N GLY A 14 -37.56 -108.58 -12.81
CA GLY A 14 -36.25 -107.96 -13.05
C GLY A 14 -35.21 -108.97 -13.50
N PHE A 15 -34.07 -108.49 -13.99
CA PHE A 15 -32.88 -109.27 -14.21
C PHE A 15 -31.90 -109.03 -13.06
N VAL A 16 -31.30 -110.08 -12.51
CA VAL A 16 -30.29 -109.98 -11.45
C VAL A 16 -28.95 -110.54 -11.89
N LEU A 17 -27.86 -109.85 -11.53
CA LEU A 17 -26.48 -110.27 -11.75
C LEU A 17 -26.00 -111.08 -10.56
N ILE A 18 -25.88 -112.39 -10.75
CA ILE A 18 -25.45 -113.33 -9.71
C ILE A 18 -24.23 -114.10 -10.20
N LYS A 19 -23.34 -114.41 -9.27
CA LYS A 19 -22.20 -115.29 -9.51
C LYS A 19 -22.69 -116.72 -9.38
N ASP A 20 -22.56 -117.48 -10.46
CA ASP A 20 -22.89 -118.90 -10.45
C ASP A 20 -21.93 -119.64 -9.47
N PRO A 21 -22.46 -120.36 -8.46
CA PRO A 21 -21.63 -120.98 -7.44
C PRO A 21 -20.64 -122.01 -8.01
N GLU A 22 -20.96 -122.71 -9.09
CA GLU A 22 -20.11 -123.75 -9.68
C GLU A 22 -19.07 -123.19 -10.66
N SER A 23 -19.49 -122.33 -11.61
CA SER A 23 -18.58 -121.80 -12.65
C SER A 23 -17.82 -120.54 -12.21
N HIS A 24 -18.23 -119.90 -11.12
CA HIS A 24 -17.72 -118.61 -10.65
C HIS A 24 -17.84 -117.44 -11.65
N ILE A 25 -18.61 -117.62 -12.72
CA ILE A 25 -18.89 -116.60 -13.73
C ILE A 25 -20.12 -115.80 -13.31
N TRP A 26 -20.10 -114.50 -13.56
CA TRP A 26 -21.24 -113.61 -13.31
C TRP A 26 -22.17 -113.61 -14.51
N GLY A 27 -23.47 -113.83 -14.28
CA GLY A 27 -24.49 -113.85 -15.33
C GLY A 27 -25.78 -113.16 -14.89
N TRP A 28 -26.51 -112.60 -15.85
CA TRP A 28 -27.85 -112.01 -15.65
C TRP A 28 -28.92 -113.10 -15.76
N LYS A 29 -29.79 -113.20 -14.75
CA LYS A 29 -30.93 -114.13 -14.73
C LYS A 29 -32.25 -113.39 -14.50
N LEU A 30 -33.35 -113.88 -15.07
CA LEU A 30 -34.68 -113.31 -14.89
C LEU A 30 -35.26 -113.77 -13.54
N VAL A 31 -35.67 -112.82 -12.70
CA VAL A 31 -36.16 -113.05 -11.33
C VAL A 31 -37.39 -112.23 -11.01
N THR A 32 -38.15 -112.68 -10.03
CA THR A 32 -39.27 -111.92 -9.44
C THR A 32 -38.83 -111.31 -8.12
N VAL A 33 -39.16 -110.04 -7.88
CA VAL A 33 -38.87 -109.35 -6.62
C VAL A 33 -39.89 -109.78 -5.57
N VAL A 34 -39.40 -110.24 -4.41
CA VAL A 34 -40.23 -110.76 -3.31
C VAL A 34 -40.37 -109.74 -2.20
N ASP A 35 -39.26 -109.13 -1.78
CA ASP A 35 -39.23 -108.21 -0.64
C ASP A 35 -38.06 -107.22 -0.77
N TYR A 36 -38.15 -106.10 -0.06
CA TYR A 36 -37.07 -105.12 0.05
C TYR A 36 -36.78 -104.81 1.51
N ASP A 37 -35.57 -105.18 1.94
CA ASP A 37 -35.09 -104.84 3.28
C ASP A 37 -34.50 -103.43 3.28
N LYS A 38 -35.28 -102.50 3.85
CA LYS A 38 -34.91 -101.09 3.98
C LYS A 38 -33.70 -100.86 4.90
N CYS A 39 -33.43 -101.75 5.85
CA CYS A 39 -32.32 -101.60 6.81
C CYS A 39 -30.98 -101.99 6.17
N SER A 40 -30.96 -103.05 5.36
CA SER A 40 -29.73 -103.51 4.67
C SER A 40 -29.59 -102.98 3.24
N PHE A 41 -30.60 -102.29 2.70
CA PHE A 41 -30.68 -101.85 1.30
C PHE A 41 -30.54 -103.00 0.29
N LEU A 42 -31.00 -104.20 0.67
CA LEU A 42 -30.95 -105.40 -0.15
C LEU A 42 -32.35 -105.80 -0.63
N TRP A 43 -32.42 -106.23 -1.89
CA TRP A 43 -33.62 -106.76 -2.52
C TRP A 43 -33.58 -108.28 -2.46
N THR A 44 -34.66 -108.88 -1.99
CA THR A 44 -34.86 -110.33 -2.03
C THR A 44 -35.54 -110.67 -3.35
N VAL A 45 -34.86 -111.43 -4.20
CA VAL A 45 -35.33 -111.84 -5.52
C VAL A 45 -35.35 -113.35 -5.63
N SER A 46 -36.33 -113.91 -6.34
CA SER A 46 -36.48 -115.36 -6.50
C SER A 46 -36.67 -115.81 -7.94
N GLU A 47 -36.12 -116.98 -8.28
CA GLU A 47 -36.38 -117.72 -9.52
C GLU A 47 -36.88 -119.11 -9.13
N GLY A 48 -38.19 -119.35 -9.21
CA GLY A 48 -38.78 -120.62 -8.77
C GLY A 48 -38.57 -120.89 -7.27
N SER A 49 -37.65 -121.80 -6.93
CA SER A 49 -37.35 -122.24 -5.55
C SER A 49 -36.16 -121.54 -4.90
N GLU A 50 -35.32 -120.84 -5.69
CA GLU A 50 -34.11 -120.17 -5.19
C GLU A 50 -34.39 -118.70 -4.88
N SER A 51 -33.77 -118.18 -3.81
CA SER A 51 -33.88 -116.77 -3.42
C SER A 51 -32.51 -116.17 -3.08
N TRP A 52 -32.26 -114.94 -3.52
CA TRP A 52 -31.02 -114.21 -3.29
C TRP A 52 -31.30 -112.82 -2.72
N LYS A 53 -30.41 -112.37 -1.82
CA LYS A 53 -30.38 -110.99 -1.35
C LYS A 53 -29.31 -110.22 -2.11
N VAL A 54 -29.73 -109.26 -2.94
CA VAL A 54 -28.83 -108.53 -3.83
C VAL A 54 -28.97 -107.02 -3.66
N PRO A 55 -27.87 -106.26 -3.77
CA PRO A 55 -27.94 -104.82 -3.80
C PRO A 55 -28.59 -104.35 -5.09
N ARG A 56 -29.22 -103.17 -5.06
CA ARG A 56 -29.94 -102.62 -6.22
C ARG A 56 -29.09 -102.50 -7.49
N ILE A 57 -27.78 -102.29 -7.37
CA ILE A 57 -26.87 -102.20 -8.52
C ILE A 57 -26.73 -103.51 -9.31
N ARG A 58 -27.03 -104.64 -8.68
CA ARG A 58 -27.02 -105.96 -9.32
C ARG A 58 -28.41 -106.37 -9.80
N LEU A 59 -29.44 -105.53 -9.65
CA LEU A 59 -30.81 -105.83 -10.02
C LEU A 59 -31.31 -104.77 -10.98
N TYR A 60 -31.64 -105.16 -12.21
CA TYR A 60 -32.31 -104.35 -13.21
C TYR A 60 -33.80 -104.71 -13.22
N LEU A 61 -34.71 -103.75 -13.04
CA LEU A 61 -36.15 -104.04 -13.08
C LEU A 61 -36.65 -103.86 -14.52
N VAL A 62 -37.54 -104.74 -15.00
CA VAL A 62 -37.99 -104.71 -16.41
C VAL A 62 -38.73 -103.41 -16.76
N PHE A 63 -39.46 -102.84 -15.79
CA PHE A 63 -40.17 -101.58 -15.93
C PHE A 63 -39.29 -100.34 -15.75
N GLU A 64 -38.01 -100.51 -15.46
CA GLU A 64 -37.07 -99.41 -15.32
C GLU A 64 -36.46 -99.03 -16.66
N ASP A 65 -36.14 -97.75 -16.82
CA ASP A 65 -35.38 -97.26 -17.98
C ASP A 65 -33.97 -97.88 -18.00
N PRO A 66 -33.58 -98.61 -19.06
CA PRO A 66 -32.23 -99.16 -19.21
C PRO A 66 -31.13 -98.11 -19.08
N VAL A 67 -31.37 -96.88 -19.55
CA VAL A 67 -30.39 -95.78 -19.50
C VAL A 67 -30.12 -95.41 -18.05
N CYS A 68 -31.18 -95.23 -17.25
CA CYS A 68 -31.08 -94.92 -15.81
C CYS A 68 -30.35 -96.03 -15.02
N PHE A 69 -30.47 -97.30 -15.41
CA PHE A 69 -29.73 -98.40 -14.79
C PHE A 69 -28.24 -98.40 -15.16
N CYS A 70 -27.92 -98.23 -16.45
CA CYS A 70 -26.54 -98.09 -16.90
C CYS A 70 -25.84 -96.88 -16.25
N GLU A 71 -26.53 -95.74 -16.15
CA GLU A 71 -26.03 -94.54 -15.48
C GLU A 71 -25.71 -94.80 -13.99
N ARG A 72 -26.51 -95.58 -13.28
CA ARG A 72 -26.20 -95.97 -11.90
C ARG A 72 -24.98 -96.86 -11.77
N ILE A 73 -24.79 -97.83 -12.67
CA ILE A 73 -23.57 -98.65 -12.70
C ILE A 73 -22.36 -97.75 -12.99
N GLY A 74 -22.45 -96.89 -14.00
CA GLY A 74 -21.39 -95.93 -14.34
C GLY A 74 -21.06 -95.02 -13.15
N SER A 75 -22.08 -94.51 -12.46
CA SER A 75 -21.94 -93.71 -11.24
C SER A 75 -21.23 -94.46 -10.12
N ALA A 76 -21.54 -95.75 -9.91
CA ALA A 76 -20.88 -96.56 -8.90
C ALA A 76 -19.42 -96.89 -9.24
N LEU A 77 -19.10 -97.16 -10.51
CA LEU A 77 -17.73 -97.36 -10.97
C LEU A 77 -16.91 -96.08 -10.81
N ASN A 78 -17.47 -94.94 -11.21
CA ASN A 78 -16.85 -93.63 -11.01
C ASN A 78 -16.63 -93.34 -9.52
N SER A 79 -17.62 -93.65 -8.67
CA SER A 79 -17.51 -93.50 -7.22
C SER A 79 -16.41 -94.38 -6.62
N ARG A 80 -16.23 -95.61 -7.11
CA ARG A 80 -15.14 -96.50 -6.71
C ARG A 80 -13.78 -95.94 -7.13
N MET A 81 -13.64 -95.52 -8.39
CA MET A 81 -12.39 -94.93 -8.88
C MET A 81 -12.02 -93.66 -8.11
N ASP A 82 -13.00 -92.81 -7.79
CA ASP A 82 -12.80 -91.62 -6.95
C ASP A 82 -12.35 -91.99 -5.54
N ALA A 83 -12.98 -93.01 -4.93
CA ALA A 83 -12.58 -93.51 -3.61
C ALA A 83 -11.15 -94.06 -3.58
N GLU A 84 -10.77 -94.87 -4.58
CA GLU A 84 -9.39 -95.39 -4.72
C GLU A 84 -8.36 -94.26 -4.89
N ASN A 85 -8.66 -93.25 -5.72
CA ASN A 85 -7.81 -92.08 -5.90
C ASN A 85 -7.66 -91.28 -4.60
N ARG A 86 -8.75 -91.07 -3.86
CA ARG A 86 -8.76 -90.44 -2.54
C ARG A 86 -7.86 -91.15 -1.54
N LEU A 87 -7.95 -92.47 -1.45
CA LEU A 87 -7.11 -93.26 -0.56
C LEU A 87 -5.62 -93.07 -0.87
N ARG A 88 -5.23 -93.10 -2.14
CA ARG A 88 -3.83 -92.88 -2.57
C ARG A 88 -3.33 -91.47 -2.22
N PHE A 89 -4.15 -90.45 -2.49
CA PHE A 89 -3.82 -89.06 -2.17
C PHE A 89 -3.63 -88.83 -0.66
N TYR A 90 -4.53 -89.36 0.17
CA TYR A 90 -4.42 -89.20 1.62
C TYR A 90 -3.24 -89.96 2.23
N TYR A 91 -2.91 -91.13 1.68
CA TYR A 91 -1.69 -91.85 2.06
C TYR A 91 -0.43 -91.04 1.71
N LEU A 92 -0.40 -90.45 0.51
CA LEU A 92 0.70 -89.55 0.10
C LEU A 92 0.80 -88.32 1.01
N ARG A 93 -0.34 -87.74 1.41
CA ARG A 93 -0.38 -86.64 2.37
C ARG A 93 0.26 -87.02 3.70
N GLN A 94 -0.09 -88.18 4.26
CA GLN A 94 0.49 -88.65 5.53
C GLN A 94 2.02 -88.81 5.44
N LEU A 95 2.55 -89.23 4.30
CA LEU A 95 4.00 -89.34 4.10
C LEU A 95 4.70 -87.96 4.02
N VAL A 96 4.04 -86.96 3.42
CA VAL A 96 4.56 -85.59 3.29
C VAL A 96 4.41 -84.77 4.56
N ASP A 97 3.56 -85.21 5.48
CA ASP A 97 3.25 -84.49 6.71
C ASP A 97 4.36 -84.61 7.76
N VAL A 98 5.48 -83.91 7.54
CA VAL A 98 6.60 -83.84 8.49
C VAL A 98 6.38 -82.66 9.45
N GLU A 99 6.49 -82.91 10.76
CA GLU A 99 6.27 -81.88 11.79
C GLU A 99 7.15 -80.64 11.57
N GLY A 100 6.51 -79.47 11.55
CA GLY A 100 7.18 -78.16 11.43
C GLY A 100 7.28 -77.55 10.02
N TYR A 101 6.77 -78.21 8.96
CA TYR A 101 6.87 -77.68 7.57
C TYR A 101 5.81 -76.64 7.19
N PHE A 102 4.59 -76.76 7.74
CA PHE A 102 3.48 -75.83 7.53
C PHE A 102 2.86 -75.50 8.88
N ASP A 103 3.53 -74.67 9.68
CA ASP A 103 2.98 -74.12 10.92
C ASP A 103 2.49 -72.68 10.69
N LEU A 104 1.65 -72.19 11.60
CA LEU A 104 1.23 -70.79 11.62
C LEU A 104 2.42 -69.88 11.93
N SER A 105 2.42 -68.69 11.34
CA SER A 105 3.36 -67.64 11.77
C SER A 105 3.16 -67.33 13.25
N SER A 106 4.24 -66.91 13.92
CA SER A 106 4.19 -66.64 15.37
C SER A 106 3.12 -65.60 15.72
N ASP A 107 2.98 -64.54 14.91
CA ASP A 107 2.00 -63.46 15.10
C ASP A 107 0.55 -63.94 14.88
N MET A 108 0.29 -64.76 13.86
CA MET A 108 -1.06 -65.33 13.66
C MET A 108 -1.42 -66.31 14.78
N GLY A 109 -0.45 -67.10 15.23
CA GLY A 109 -0.59 -68.00 16.37
C GLY A 109 -0.93 -67.24 17.66
N GLU A 110 -0.22 -66.15 17.95
CA GLU A 110 -0.48 -65.28 19.11
C GLU A 110 -1.83 -64.58 19.01
N ARG A 111 -2.21 -64.04 17.85
CA ARG A 111 -3.53 -63.40 17.67
C ARG A 111 -4.68 -64.37 17.87
N ILE A 112 -4.54 -65.61 17.40
CA ILE A 112 -5.55 -66.65 17.58
C ILE A 112 -5.55 -67.12 19.03
N TYR A 113 -4.39 -67.30 19.66
CA TYR A 113 -4.28 -67.63 21.08
C TYR A 113 -4.94 -66.57 21.96
N ASN A 114 -4.68 -65.29 21.70
CA ASN A 114 -5.24 -64.16 22.45
C ASN A 114 -6.76 -64.02 22.27
N LYS A 115 -7.32 -64.57 21.17
CA LYS A 115 -8.76 -64.53 20.86
C LYS A 115 -9.49 -65.86 21.13
N SER A 116 -8.78 -66.94 21.49
CA SER A 116 -9.37 -68.29 21.60
C SER A 116 -8.65 -69.16 22.66
N SER A 117 -8.87 -70.48 22.67
CA SER A 117 -8.21 -71.41 23.59
C SER A 117 -7.02 -72.12 22.94
N ALA A 118 -6.12 -72.69 23.77
CA ALA A 118 -5.00 -73.50 23.29
C ALA A 118 -5.48 -74.70 22.43
N GLU A 119 -6.64 -75.27 22.76
CA GLU A 119 -7.26 -76.38 22.02
C GLU A 119 -7.76 -75.93 20.65
N ALA A 120 -8.37 -74.74 20.57
CA ALA A 120 -8.82 -74.15 19.30
C ALA A 120 -7.63 -73.80 18.39
N LEU A 121 -6.55 -73.27 18.96
CA LEU A 121 -5.31 -73.02 18.24
C LEU A 121 -4.70 -74.33 17.72
N ALA A 122 -4.67 -75.39 18.53
CA ALA A 122 -4.16 -76.70 18.10
C ALA A 122 -5.00 -77.30 16.96
N ALA A 123 -6.33 -77.23 17.06
CA ALA A 123 -7.24 -77.67 16.00
C ALA A 123 -7.08 -76.84 14.72
N PHE A 124 -6.93 -75.52 14.84
CA PHE A 124 -6.70 -74.64 13.70
C PHE A 124 -5.34 -74.89 13.05
N LYS A 125 -4.26 -75.03 13.83
CA LYS A 125 -2.93 -75.44 13.34
C LYS A 125 -3.00 -76.75 12.55
N PHE A 126 -3.70 -77.74 13.09
CA PHE A 126 -3.89 -79.02 12.42
C PHE A 126 -4.63 -78.89 11.09
N LEU A 127 -5.74 -78.15 11.06
CA LEU A 127 -6.51 -77.91 9.83
C LEU A 127 -5.74 -77.08 8.80
N TYR A 128 -5.06 -76.03 9.25
CA TYR A 128 -4.23 -75.15 8.43
C TYR A 128 -3.12 -75.93 7.72
N ARG A 129 -2.36 -76.72 8.49
CA ARG A 129 -1.31 -77.60 7.98
C ARG A 129 -1.87 -78.60 6.95
N LYS A 130 -2.97 -79.26 7.30
CA LYS A 130 -3.66 -80.22 6.43
C LYS A 130 -4.05 -79.60 5.08
N LEU A 131 -4.66 -78.42 5.11
CA LEU A 131 -5.10 -77.68 3.92
C LEU A 131 -3.92 -77.28 3.02
N HIS A 132 -2.87 -76.70 3.60
CA HIS A 132 -1.71 -76.23 2.86
C HIS A 132 -0.92 -77.38 2.21
N ILE A 133 -0.79 -78.52 2.90
CA ILE A 133 -0.17 -79.72 2.33
C ILE A 133 -1.02 -80.24 1.16
N MET A 134 -2.35 -80.30 1.30
CA MET A 134 -3.25 -80.76 0.23
C MET A 134 -3.16 -79.88 -1.02
N LEU A 135 -3.14 -78.55 -0.85
CA LEU A 135 -2.97 -77.59 -1.96
C LEU A 135 -1.62 -77.79 -2.65
N SER A 136 -0.55 -77.89 -1.88
CA SER A 136 0.81 -78.08 -2.42
C SER A 136 0.96 -79.41 -3.15
N LEU A 137 0.35 -80.47 -2.62
CA LEU A 137 0.32 -81.79 -3.25
C LEU A 137 -0.49 -81.80 -4.55
N ASN A 138 -1.64 -81.14 -4.60
CA ASN A 138 -2.42 -81.02 -5.82
C ASN A 138 -1.62 -80.36 -6.94
N VAL A 139 -0.94 -79.24 -6.66
CA VAL A 139 -0.05 -78.58 -7.64
C VAL A 139 1.08 -79.52 -8.08
N CYS A 140 1.65 -80.29 -7.16
CA CYS A 140 2.69 -81.26 -7.48
C CYS A 140 2.16 -82.39 -8.39
N LEU A 141 0.96 -82.89 -8.13
CA LEU A 141 0.32 -83.96 -8.92
C LEU A 141 -0.09 -83.48 -10.31
N ASP A 142 -0.60 -82.25 -10.44
CA ASP A 142 -0.89 -81.62 -11.75
C ASP A 142 0.36 -81.53 -12.63
N GLN A 143 1.52 -81.27 -12.03
CA GLN A 143 2.79 -81.15 -12.75
C GLN A 143 3.47 -82.51 -13.01
N ASN A 144 3.00 -83.61 -12.43
CA ASN A 144 3.67 -84.90 -12.42
C ASN A 144 2.71 -86.08 -12.68
N GLU A 145 2.23 -86.19 -13.92
CA GLU A 145 1.28 -87.23 -14.34
C GLU A 145 1.75 -88.68 -14.08
N TRP A 146 3.06 -88.92 -14.03
CA TRP A 146 3.67 -90.23 -13.79
C TRP A 146 3.36 -90.82 -12.39
N LEU A 147 2.85 -90.02 -11.45
CA LEU A 147 2.43 -90.49 -10.12
C LEU A 147 1.11 -91.26 -10.12
N ASN A 148 0.32 -91.19 -11.19
CA ASN A 148 -0.96 -91.89 -11.34
C ASN A 148 -1.95 -91.68 -10.16
N ILE A 149 -1.92 -90.47 -9.59
CA ILE A 149 -2.84 -89.96 -8.57
C ILE A 149 -3.38 -88.63 -9.10
N LYS A 150 -4.70 -88.53 -9.20
CA LYS A 150 -5.36 -87.29 -9.63
C LYS A 150 -5.50 -86.32 -8.46
N PRO A 151 -5.35 -85.00 -8.68
CA PRO A 151 -5.64 -84.00 -7.67
C PRO A 151 -7.06 -84.12 -7.14
N ILE A 152 -7.26 -83.73 -5.88
CA ILE A 152 -8.53 -83.90 -5.18
C ILE A 152 -9.06 -82.54 -4.75
N PRO A 153 -10.37 -82.26 -4.91
CA PRO A 153 -10.95 -81.01 -4.44
C PRO A 153 -10.70 -80.85 -2.93
N VAL A 154 -10.21 -79.67 -2.55
CA VAL A 154 -9.94 -79.29 -1.17
C VAL A 154 -11.27 -78.91 -0.50
N ALA A 155 -12.07 -79.93 -0.17
CA ALA A 155 -13.32 -79.79 0.56
C ALA A 155 -13.26 -80.57 1.89
N MET A 156 -14.14 -80.20 2.83
CA MET A 156 -14.25 -80.87 4.13
C MET A 156 -14.46 -82.38 3.93
N GLU A 157 -13.54 -83.18 4.45
CA GLU A 157 -13.48 -84.63 4.23
C GLU A 157 -14.79 -85.32 4.66
N ARG A 158 -15.30 -86.22 3.81
CA ARG A 158 -16.12 -87.34 4.32
C ARG A 158 -15.18 -88.28 5.06
N ILE A 159 -15.55 -88.66 6.29
CA ILE A 159 -14.82 -89.65 7.08
C ILE A 159 -14.65 -90.90 6.21
N LEU A 160 -13.40 -91.26 5.92
CA LEU A 160 -13.09 -92.49 5.20
C LEU A 160 -13.32 -93.69 6.12
N PRO A 161 -13.84 -94.81 5.61
CA PRO A 161 -13.77 -96.07 6.32
C PRO A 161 -12.31 -96.44 6.59
N SER A 162 -12.00 -96.86 7.82
CA SER A 162 -10.66 -97.30 8.21
C SER A 162 -10.18 -98.43 7.29
N CYS A 163 -9.02 -98.24 6.67
CA CYS A 163 -8.40 -99.26 5.83
C CYS A 163 -7.84 -100.37 6.74
N ASN A 164 -8.17 -101.64 6.48
CA ASN A 164 -7.54 -102.77 7.18
C ASN A 164 -6.06 -102.88 6.76
N ASP A 165 -5.18 -103.23 7.71
CA ASP A 165 -3.71 -103.28 7.55
C ASP A 165 -3.24 -104.10 6.32
N ASN A 166 -4.02 -105.09 5.88
CA ASN A 166 -3.71 -105.90 4.71
C ASN A 166 -3.66 -105.10 3.38
N ILE A 167 -4.39 -103.98 3.25
CA ILE A 167 -4.44 -103.17 2.01
C ILE A 167 -3.27 -102.19 1.93
N GLN A 168 -2.72 -101.74 3.07
CA GLN A 168 -1.54 -100.85 3.09
C GLN A 168 -0.31 -101.52 2.46
N SER A 169 -0.17 -102.84 2.61
CA SER A 169 0.95 -103.60 2.05
C SER A 169 0.98 -103.70 0.52
N LEU A 170 -0.16 -103.46 -0.16
CA LEU A 170 -0.27 -103.54 -1.62
C LEU A 170 0.31 -102.32 -2.36
N TYR A 171 0.61 -101.23 -1.65
CA TYR A 171 1.07 -99.98 -2.25
C TYR A 171 2.34 -99.44 -1.57
N ASN A 172 3.52 -99.68 -2.15
CA ASN A 172 4.80 -99.15 -1.65
C ASN A 172 5.15 -97.80 -2.29
N PHE A 173 4.86 -96.69 -1.58
CA PHE A 173 5.12 -95.32 -2.06
C PHE A 173 6.46 -94.73 -1.57
N GLN A 174 7.32 -95.49 -0.89
CA GLN A 174 8.58 -94.99 -0.30
C GLN A 174 9.55 -94.42 -1.36
N SER A 175 9.59 -95.04 -2.55
CA SER A 175 10.40 -94.62 -3.70
C SER A 175 9.85 -93.33 -4.33
N SER A 176 8.55 -93.27 -4.57
CA SER A 176 7.85 -92.06 -5.05
C SER A 176 8.04 -90.89 -4.08
N PHE A 177 8.02 -91.16 -2.77
CA PHE A 177 8.26 -90.15 -1.74
C PHE A 177 9.68 -89.57 -1.79
N LYS A 178 10.72 -90.40 -1.98
CA LYS A 178 12.10 -89.92 -2.16
C LYS A 178 12.23 -89.03 -3.40
N LEU A 179 11.53 -89.34 -4.48
CA LEU A 179 11.56 -88.54 -5.71
C LEU A 179 10.81 -87.22 -5.53
N ILE A 180 9.65 -87.24 -4.87
CA ILE A 180 8.88 -86.04 -4.50
C ILE A 180 9.69 -85.13 -3.57
N LYS A 181 10.42 -85.67 -2.59
CA LYS A 181 11.31 -84.89 -1.71
C LYS A 181 12.45 -84.22 -2.49
N ARG A 182 12.88 -84.75 -3.64
CA ARG A 182 13.85 -84.09 -4.53
C ARG A 182 13.23 -82.94 -5.33
N ILE A 183 11.93 -82.97 -5.61
CA ILE A 183 11.23 -81.96 -6.40
C ILE A 183 10.72 -80.79 -5.54
N ILE A 184 10.21 -81.07 -4.33
CA ILE A 184 9.60 -80.06 -3.46
C ILE A 184 10.67 -79.10 -2.89
N MET A 185 10.39 -77.79 -2.97
CA MET A 185 11.24 -76.73 -2.40
C MET A 185 11.31 -76.82 -0.87
N PHE A 186 10.16 -77.02 -0.21
CA PHE A 186 10.04 -77.24 1.24
C PHE A 186 10.57 -78.62 1.65
N SER A 187 11.88 -78.81 1.53
CA SER A 187 12.58 -80.05 1.90
C SER A 187 13.49 -79.90 3.12
N HIS A 188 13.58 -78.67 3.65
CA HIS A 188 14.35 -78.31 4.84
C HIS A 188 13.62 -77.22 5.65
N PRO A 189 13.60 -77.29 7.00
CA PRO A 189 12.90 -76.31 7.85
C PRO A 189 13.46 -74.89 7.80
N ALA A 190 14.68 -74.70 7.30
CA ALA A 190 15.27 -73.37 7.10
C ALA A 190 14.56 -72.54 6.02
N VAL A 191 14.02 -73.20 4.99
CA VAL A 191 13.36 -72.53 3.85
C VAL A 191 12.10 -71.77 4.26
N PRO A 192 11.12 -72.38 4.96
CA PRO A 192 9.93 -71.64 5.40
C PRO A 192 10.27 -70.54 6.41
N LYS A 193 11.25 -70.76 7.31
CA LYS A 193 11.71 -69.72 8.25
C LYS A 193 12.34 -68.51 7.53
N ALA A 194 13.15 -68.76 6.50
CA ALA A 194 13.71 -67.69 5.67
C ALA A 194 12.59 -66.91 4.96
N LEU A 195 11.59 -67.60 4.41
CA LEU A 195 10.44 -66.96 3.75
C LEU A 195 9.56 -66.16 4.72
N GLU A 196 9.35 -66.64 5.95
CA GLU A 196 8.64 -65.91 7.01
C GLU A 196 9.39 -64.62 7.36
N GLN A 197 10.70 -64.69 7.52
CA GLN A 197 11.53 -63.53 7.83
C GLN A 197 11.60 -62.50 6.70
N VAL A 198 11.63 -62.96 5.44
CA VAL A 198 11.50 -62.12 4.24
C VAL A 198 10.13 -61.44 4.23
N HIS A 199 9.06 -62.18 4.51
CA HIS A 199 7.71 -61.63 4.57
C HIS A 199 7.60 -60.52 5.63
N HIS A 200 8.19 -60.71 6.81
CA HIS A 200 8.22 -59.67 7.86
C HIS A 200 8.95 -58.40 7.42
N GLU A 201 10.06 -58.52 6.68
CA GLU A 201 10.73 -57.34 6.11
C GLU A 201 9.92 -56.70 4.99
N CYS A 202 9.19 -57.48 4.19
CA CYS A 202 8.25 -56.97 3.18
C CYS A 202 7.07 -56.22 3.82
N GLU A 203 6.51 -56.69 4.94
CA GLU A 203 5.45 -55.97 5.66
C GLU A 203 5.94 -54.62 6.19
N ARG A 204 7.16 -54.57 6.76
CA ARG A 204 7.78 -53.30 7.17
C ARG A 204 7.94 -52.32 6.02
N VAL A 205 8.23 -52.82 4.82
CA VAL A 205 8.32 -51.98 3.63
C VAL A 205 6.95 -51.43 3.26
N ARG A 206 5.88 -52.23 3.33
CA ARG A 206 4.49 -51.78 3.08
C ARG A 206 4.02 -50.67 4.02
N GLU A 207 4.58 -50.58 5.22
CA GLU A 207 4.31 -49.50 6.17
C GLU A 207 5.04 -48.19 5.85
N LEU A 208 5.99 -48.19 4.91
CA LEU A 208 6.69 -46.98 4.48
C LEU A 208 5.81 -46.15 3.52
N SER A 209 5.98 -44.84 3.59
CA SER A 209 5.39 -43.92 2.62
C SER A 209 6.46 -43.15 1.84
N LEU A 210 6.24 -42.99 0.54
CA LEU A 210 7.07 -42.19 -0.35
C LEU A 210 6.88 -40.68 -0.13
N PHE A 211 5.75 -40.28 0.44
CA PHE A 211 5.38 -38.88 0.65
C PHE A 211 5.13 -38.60 2.12
N ALA A 212 5.31 -37.35 2.52
CA ALA A 212 4.92 -36.84 3.82
C ALA A 212 3.62 -36.04 3.64
N LEU A 213 2.52 -36.54 4.19
CA LEU A 213 1.17 -35.97 3.99
C LEU A 213 0.46 -35.55 5.28
N ASP A 214 1.00 -35.96 6.43
CA ASP A 214 0.43 -35.70 7.77
C ASP A 214 0.85 -34.34 8.31
N PHE A 215 0.30 -33.28 7.72
CA PHE A 215 0.47 -31.91 8.18
C PHE A 215 -0.69 -31.50 9.10
N LYS A 216 -0.35 -30.90 10.26
CA LYS A 216 -1.36 -30.35 11.19
C LYS A 216 -1.93 -29.03 10.67
N ASP A 217 -1.05 -28.18 10.15
CA ASP A 217 -1.37 -26.85 9.62
C ASP A 217 -1.06 -26.80 8.11
N PRO A 218 -1.76 -25.96 7.33
CA PRO A 218 -1.44 -25.74 5.93
C PRO A 218 -0.04 -25.13 5.76
N ILE A 219 0.71 -25.59 4.78
CA ILE A 219 2.11 -25.18 4.52
C ILE A 219 2.28 -24.57 3.14
N THR A 220 3.38 -23.86 2.92
CA THR A 220 3.68 -23.29 1.59
C THR A 220 4.13 -24.36 0.59
N LEU A 221 4.07 -24.08 -0.72
CA LEU A 221 4.52 -25.00 -1.77
C LEU A 221 6.01 -25.36 -1.62
N ALA A 222 6.85 -24.38 -1.28
CA ALA A 222 8.29 -24.56 -1.12
C ALA A 222 8.62 -25.49 0.07
N GLU A 223 7.92 -25.33 1.19
CA GLU A 223 8.05 -26.20 2.36
C GLU A 223 7.56 -27.62 2.03
N PHE A 224 6.40 -27.74 1.38
CA PHE A 224 5.86 -29.03 0.96
C PHE A 224 6.84 -29.80 0.06
N LYS A 225 7.44 -29.10 -0.91
CA LYS A 225 8.46 -29.67 -1.79
C LYS A 225 9.67 -30.18 -1.01
N THR A 226 10.24 -29.32 -0.15
CA THR A 226 11.45 -29.66 0.63
C THR A 226 11.21 -30.87 1.54
N ILE A 227 10.05 -30.93 2.22
CA ILE A 227 9.71 -32.04 3.11
C ILE A 227 9.52 -33.34 2.33
N ASN A 228 8.84 -33.30 1.18
CA ASN A 228 8.61 -34.50 0.37
C ASN A 228 9.88 -35.00 -0.32
N GLU A 229 10.77 -34.12 -0.78
CA GLU A 229 12.09 -34.50 -1.28
C GLU A 229 12.93 -35.19 -0.19
N ALA A 230 12.94 -34.63 1.02
CA ALA A 230 13.64 -35.24 2.16
C ALA A 230 13.05 -36.61 2.54
N GLN A 231 11.72 -36.73 2.55
CA GLN A 231 11.04 -38.00 2.82
C GLN A 231 11.33 -39.04 1.73
N LEU A 232 11.32 -38.65 0.47
CA LEU A 232 11.66 -39.53 -0.65
C LEU A 232 13.09 -40.04 -0.52
N VAL A 233 14.06 -39.16 -0.25
CA VAL A 233 15.47 -39.55 -0.05
C VAL A 233 15.62 -40.52 1.13
N LYS A 234 14.91 -40.26 2.24
CA LYS A 234 14.93 -41.12 3.43
C LYS A 234 14.35 -42.51 3.13
N THR A 235 13.19 -42.58 2.49
CA THR A 235 12.53 -43.85 2.13
C THR A 235 13.35 -44.61 1.10
N MET A 236 13.88 -43.93 0.07
CA MET A 236 14.73 -44.56 -0.94
C MET A 236 16.04 -45.10 -0.38
N ARG A 237 16.67 -44.42 0.59
CA ARG A 237 17.86 -44.94 1.29
C ARG A 237 17.54 -46.25 2.03
N TYR A 238 16.37 -46.34 2.65
CA TYR A 238 15.93 -47.57 3.29
C TYR A 238 15.72 -48.70 2.28
N LEU A 239 15.02 -48.41 1.17
CA LEU A 239 14.73 -49.40 0.13
C LEU A 239 16.00 -49.88 -0.59
N LYS A 240 16.92 -48.98 -0.94
CA LYS A 240 18.15 -49.29 -1.68
C LYS A 240 19.21 -50.00 -0.84
N ASN A 241 19.29 -49.73 0.46
CA ASN A 241 20.37 -50.27 1.30
C ASN A 241 19.80 -51.19 2.38
N ASN A 242 19.14 -50.61 3.39
CA ASN A 242 18.77 -51.32 4.61
C ASN A 242 17.85 -52.52 4.37
N TRP A 243 16.90 -52.41 3.44
CA TRP A 243 15.97 -53.49 3.15
C TRP A 243 16.69 -54.68 2.51
N ILE A 244 17.56 -54.44 1.54
CA ILE A 244 18.33 -55.49 0.86
C ILE A 244 19.32 -56.12 1.82
N GLU A 245 20.07 -55.32 2.59
CA GLU A 245 21.03 -55.83 3.59
C GLU A 245 20.36 -56.69 4.66
N LYS A 246 19.25 -56.21 5.26
CA LYS A 246 18.53 -56.97 6.29
C LYS A 246 17.93 -58.25 5.74
N THR A 247 17.33 -58.19 4.55
CA THR A 247 16.75 -59.37 3.92
C THR A 247 17.83 -60.40 3.59
N THR A 248 18.97 -59.94 3.05
CA THR A 248 20.14 -60.78 2.75
C THR A 248 20.68 -61.44 4.01
N MET A 249 20.91 -60.67 5.08
CA MET A 249 21.41 -61.17 6.36
C MET A 249 20.51 -62.27 6.93
N LYS A 250 19.19 -62.03 6.97
CA LYS A 250 18.21 -62.99 7.49
C LYS A 250 18.15 -64.25 6.64
N VAL A 251 18.12 -64.11 5.32
CA VAL A 251 18.11 -65.27 4.40
C VAL A 251 19.41 -66.08 4.56
N HIS A 252 20.56 -65.41 4.57
CA HIS A 252 21.87 -66.05 4.73
C HIS A 252 21.97 -66.81 6.07
N GLN A 253 21.56 -66.21 7.19
CA GLN A 253 21.58 -66.85 8.51
C GLN A 253 20.77 -68.16 8.53
N ASN A 254 19.55 -68.17 7.98
CA ASN A 254 18.74 -69.39 7.95
C ASN A 254 19.30 -70.42 6.96
N LEU A 255 19.84 -69.99 5.82
CA LEU A 255 20.37 -70.92 4.82
C LEU A 255 21.70 -71.58 5.24
N LEU A 256 22.50 -70.93 6.10
CA LEU A 256 23.66 -71.57 6.73
C LEU A 256 23.27 -72.82 7.54
N ASP A 257 22.13 -72.77 8.24
CA ASP A 257 21.62 -73.92 9.02
C ASP A 257 21.20 -75.11 8.13
N ALA A 258 21.00 -74.89 6.82
CA ALA A 258 20.66 -75.95 5.87
C ALA A 258 21.87 -76.73 5.33
N GLY A 259 23.09 -76.21 5.51
CA GLY A 259 24.36 -76.86 5.12
C GLY A 259 24.62 -76.96 3.61
N ARG A 260 25.72 -77.64 3.25
CA ARG A 260 26.13 -77.86 1.84
C ARG A 260 25.21 -78.87 1.16
N GLY A 261 24.45 -78.43 0.16
CA GLY A 261 23.45 -79.25 -0.53
C GLY A 261 22.61 -78.44 -1.52
N TRP A 262 21.32 -78.74 -1.66
CA TRP A 262 20.40 -78.07 -2.60
C TRP A 262 20.14 -76.57 -2.32
N PHE A 263 20.66 -76.05 -1.20
CA PHE A 263 20.51 -74.67 -0.72
C PHE A 263 21.85 -73.98 -0.43
N ASP A 264 22.93 -74.45 -1.06
CA ASP A 264 24.27 -73.87 -0.86
C ASP A 264 24.36 -72.46 -1.47
N VAL A 265 24.74 -71.48 -0.64
CA VAL A 265 24.87 -70.06 -1.02
C VAL A 265 26.27 -69.75 -1.57
N ALA A 266 27.24 -70.65 -1.37
CA ALA A 266 28.63 -70.48 -1.83
C ALA A 266 28.88 -71.00 -3.26
N VAL A 267 27.82 -71.28 -4.03
CA VAL A 267 27.91 -71.81 -5.40
C VAL A 267 28.64 -70.83 -6.32
N ASP A 268 29.59 -71.34 -7.10
CA ASP A 268 30.47 -70.60 -8.01
C ASP A 268 30.16 -70.84 -9.51
N ASP A 269 29.35 -71.86 -9.83
CA ASP A 269 28.92 -72.20 -11.20
C ASP A 269 27.44 -71.87 -11.46
N TRP A 270 27.20 -71.09 -12.52
CA TRP A 270 25.86 -70.71 -13.00
C TRP A 270 24.97 -71.90 -13.41
N MET A 271 25.53 -72.94 -14.05
CA MET A 271 24.74 -74.11 -14.46
C MET A 271 24.24 -74.89 -13.25
N ILE A 272 25.07 -74.97 -12.21
CA ILE A 272 24.70 -75.61 -10.95
C ILE A 272 23.62 -74.78 -10.26
N TYR A 273 23.80 -73.47 -10.16
CA TYR A 273 22.83 -72.57 -9.55
C TYR A 273 21.42 -72.69 -10.15
N GLN A 274 21.31 -72.71 -11.48
CA GLN A 274 20.00 -72.83 -12.17
C GLN A 274 19.29 -74.17 -11.93
N SER A 275 20.06 -75.23 -11.62
CA SER A 275 19.52 -76.59 -11.42
C SER A 275 19.13 -76.89 -9.97
N ILE A 276 19.58 -76.09 -9.00
CA ILE A 276 19.33 -76.31 -7.57
C ILE A 276 18.06 -75.61 -7.08
N LYS A 277 17.58 -76.04 -5.90
CA LYS A 277 16.36 -75.50 -5.28
C LYS A 277 16.52 -74.06 -4.81
N LEU A 278 17.75 -73.61 -4.58
CA LEU A 278 18.07 -72.24 -4.18
C LEU A 278 17.60 -71.21 -5.22
N TYR A 279 17.77 -71.48 -6.52
CA TYR A 279 17.30 -70.59 -7.58
C TYR A 279 15.80 -70.30 -7.46
N ARG A 280 14.98 -71.34 -7.29
CA ARG A 280 13.52 -71.21 -7.12
C ARG A 280 13.14 -70.48 -5.84
N LEU A 281 13.93 -70.66 -4.77
CA LEU A 281 13.73 -69.94 -3.51
C LEU A 281 14.02 -68.44 -3.67
N ILE A 282 15.15 -68.09 -4.30
CA ILE A 282 15.54 -66.70 -4.55
C ILE A 282 14.53 -66.03 -5.50
N GLU A 283 14.04 -66.74 -6.53
CA GLU A 283 12.98 -66.26 -7.39
C GLU A 283 11.69 -65.95 -6.61
N GLN A 284 11.30 -66.81 -5.67
CA GLN A 284 10.15 -66.56 -4.79
C GLN A 284 10.38 -65.35 -3.88
N ILE A 285 11.61 -65.16 -3.36
CA ILE A 285 11.98 -63.98 -2.56
C ILE A 285 11.87 -62.71 -3.41
N LYS A 286 12.38 -62.73 -4.65
CA LYS A 286 12.25 -61.60 -5.60
C LYS A 286 10.80 -61.21 -5.80
N TYR A 287 9.93 -62.17 -6.11
CA TYR A 287 8.51 -61.87 -6.34
C TYR A 287 7.85 -61.24 -5.10
N ARG A 288 8.15 -61.74 -3.89
CA ARG A 288 7.63 -61.15 -2.63
C ARG A 288 8.14 -59.73 -2.41
N MET A 289 9.41 -59.46 -2.69
CA MET A 289 9.98 -58.12 -2.61
C MET A 289 9.35 -57.20 -3.67
N GLN A 290 9.23 -57.65 -4.92
CA GLN A 290 8.57 -56.89 -5.98
C GLN A 290 7.11 -56.55 -5.64
N THR A 291 6.35 -57.49 -5.09
CA THR A 291 4.97 -57.23 -4.63
C THR A 291 4.97 -56.15 -3.54
N ALA A 292 5.82 -56.26 -2.52
CA ALA A 292 5.89 -55.25 -1.47
C ALA A 292 6.28 -53.86 -2.00
N LEU A 293 7.24 -53.78 -2.93
CA LEU A 293 7.64 -52.52 -3.56
C LEU A 293 6.50 -51.91 -4.39
N ARG A 294 5.76 -52.73 -5.14
CA ARG A 294 4.58 -52.29 -5.89
C ARG A 294 3.46 -51.81 -4.97
N ASP A 295 3.23 -52.51 -3.86
CA ASP A 295 2.23 -52.13 -2.84
C ASP A 295 2.56 -50.77 -2.24
N VAL A 296 3.83 -50.49 -1.88
CA VAL A 296 4.26 -49.18 -1.37
C VAL A 296 3.99 -48.06 -2.35
N VAL A 297 4.34 -48.26 -3.64
CA VAL A 297 4.08 -47.26 -4.68
C VAL A 297 2.58 -47.03 -4.83
N LEU A 298 1.78 -48.11 -4.88
CA LEU A 298 0.34 -48.02 -5.03
C LEU A 298 -0.34 -47.33 -3.85
N ILE A 299 0.04 -47.64 -2.61
CA ILE A 299 -0.51 -47.04 -1.39
C ILE A 299 -0.09 -45.57 -1.31
N SER A 300 1.21 -45.28 -1.42
CA SER A 300 1.73 -43.91 -1.30
C SER A 300 1.16 -42.98 -2.36
N THR A 301 1.06 -43.43 -3.63
CA THR A 301 0.47 -42.62 -4.70
C THR A 301 -1.04 -42.48 -4.56
N ASN A 302 -1.74 -43.42 -3.90
CA ASN A 302 -3.16 -43.29 -3.59
C ASN A 302 -3.39 -42.26 -2.50
N GLU A 303 -2.60 -42.29 -1.44
CA GLU A 303 -2.66 -41.31 -0.34
C GLU A 303 -2.34 -39.91 -0.84
N TYR A 304 -1.29 -39.76 -1.66
CA TYR A 304 -0.92 -38.50 -2.29
C TYR A 304 -2.06 -37.95 -3.16
N PHE A 305 -2.67 -38.82 -3.95
CA PHE A 305 -3.82 -38.48 -4.79
C PHE A 305 -5.01 -37.99 -3.96
N HIS A 306 -5.48 -38.78 -2.99
CA HIS A 306 -6.65 -38.43 -2.19
C HIS A 306 -6.43 -37.17 -1.36
N ARG A 307 -5.26 -37.04 -0.70
CA ARG A 307 -4.96 -35.87 0.13
C ARG A 307 -4.99 -34.56 -0.66
N LEU A 308 -4.54 -34.58 -1.92
CA LEU A 308 -4.37 -33.39 -2.76
C LEU A 308 -5.56 -33.12 -3.70
N CYS A 309 -6.29 -34.15 -4.13
CA CYS A 309 -7.33 -34.04 -5.14
C CYS A 309 -8.75 -34.09 -4.56
N ASP A 310 -8.99 -34.80 -3.45
CA ASP A 310 -10.34 -34.90 -2.85
C ASP A 310 -10.89 -33.51 -2.44
N PRO A 311 -10.11 -32.58 -1.87
CA PRO A 311 -10.61 -31.23 -1.60
C PRO A 311 -10.98 -30.44 -2.86
N CYS A 312 -10.35 -30.74 -4.00
CA CYS A 312 -10.58 -30.05 -5.28
C CYS A 312 -11.85 -30.49 -6.01
N VAL A 313 -12.59 -31.49 -5.52
CA VAL A 313 -13.73 -32.08 -6.26
C VAL A 313 -14.80 -31.06 -6.63
N LEU A 314 -15.06 -30.09 -5.75
CA LEU A 314 -16.06 -29.04 -5.99
C LEU A 314 -15.63 -28.03 -7.08
N THR A 315 -14.36 -27.99 -7.45
CA THR A 315 -13.85 -27.07 -8.48
C THR A 315 -14.02 -27.60 -9.90
N PHE A 316 -14.35 -28.88 -10.08
CA PHE A 316 -14.49 -29.47 -11.42
C PHE A 316 -15.68 -28.94 -12.21
N THR A 317 -16.69 -28.39 -11.53
CA THR A 317 -17.88 -27.80 -12.16
C THR A 317 -17.63 -26.37 -12.67
N VAL A 318 -16.42 -25.83 -12.49
CA VAL A 318 -16.08 -24.44 -12.82
C VAL A 318 -15.67 -24.31 -14.30
N GLU A 319 -16.31 -23.36 -14.98
CA GLU A 319 -15.99 -22.92 -16.35
C GLU A 319 -14.80 -21.95 -16.36
N GLU A 320 -14.13 -21.77 -17.52
CA GLU A 320 -12.89 -20.98 -17.61
C GLU A 320 -13.10 -19.48 -17.40
N ASP A 321 -14.29 -18.97 -17.66
CA ASP A 321 -14.71 -17.58 -17.51
C ASP A 321 -15.36 -17.27 -16.14
N PHE A 322 -15.18 -18.16 -15.17
CA PHE A 322 -15.76 -18.01 -13.84
C PHE A 322 -15.30 -16.71 -13.16
N THR A 323 -16.28 -15.98 -12.64
CA THR A 323 -16.08 -14.77 -11.83
C THR A 323 -16.65 -14.99 -10.44
N TRP A 324 -15.96 -14.48 -9.42
CA TRP A 324 -16.39 -14.65 -8.03
C TRP A 324 -17.56 -13.70 -7.71
N GLN A 325 -18.79 -14.19 -7.86
CA GLN A 325 -20.01 -13.41 -7.62
C GLN A 325 -20.58 -13.58 -6.20
N ASP A 326 -20.24 -14.68 -5.53
CA ASP A 326 -20.71 -14.99 -4.17
C ASP A 326 -20.00 -14.16 -3.09
N ASN A 327 -20.58 -14.14 -1.88
CA ASN A 327 -19.99 -13.46 -0.73
C ASN A 327 -18.54 -13.91 -0.50
N LEU A 328 -17.63 -12.95 -0.28
CA LEU A 328 -16.19 -13.22 -0.05
C LEU A 328 -15.90 -14.07 1.19
N ILE A 329 -16.90 -14.30 2.05
CA ILE A 329 -16.79 -14.99 3.33
C ILE A 329 -17.00 -16.50 3.20
N GLN A 330 -17.97 -16.92 2.38
CA GLN A 330 -18.35 -18.32 2.24
C GLN A 330 -17.84 -18.84 0.91
N SER A 331 -17.05 -19.90 0.96
CA SER A 331 -16.55 -20.54 -0.24
C SER A 331 -17.54 -21.59 -0.73
N PRO A 332 -17.98 -21.55 -2.00
CA PRO A 332 -18.71 -22.67 -2.61
C PRO A 332 -17.79 -23.87 -2.87
N PHE A 333 -16.47 -23.71 -2.71
CA PHE A 333 -15.45 -24.73 -3.00
C PHE A 333 -14.82 -25.32 -1.73
N ASP A 334 -15.49 -25.22 -0.58
CA ASP A 334 -15.07 -25.86 0.67
C ASP A 334 -15.76 -27.23 0.82
N ALA A 335 -14.98 -28.30 0.64
CA ALA A 335 -15.45 -29.68 0.80
C ALA A 335 -15.50 -30.14 2.27
N GLY A 336 -15.17 -29.28 3.24
CA GLY A 336 -15.06 -29.64 4.66
C GLY A 336 -13.83 -30.50 5.00
N LEU A 337 -12.93 -30.67 4.03
CA LEU A 337 -11.67 -31.38 4.18
C LEU A 337 -10.56 -30.40 4.59
N ARG A 338 -9.54 -30.90 5.28
CA ARG A 338 -8.43 -30.05 5.72
C ARG A 338 -7.62 -29.57 4.52
N PRO A 339 -7.45 -28.25 4.29
CA PRO A 339 -6.58 -27.77 3.24
C PRO A 339 -5.12 -28.19 3.48
N VAL A 340 -4.33 -28.23 2.41
CA VAL A 340 -2.92 -28.64 2.44
C VAL A 340 -2.01 -27.44 2.31
N PHE A 341 -2.39 -26.49 1.45
CA PHE A 341 -1.53 -25.38 1.09
C PHE A 341 -1.98 -24.07 1.74
N TYR A 342 -1.00 -23.31 2.20
CA TYR A 342 -1.17 -21.95 2.69
C TYR A 342 -0.90 -20.96 1.56
N LEU A 343 -1.79 -19.99 1.37
CA LEU A 343 -1.58 -18.82 0.51
C LEU A 343 -1.90 -17.55 1.29
N LEU A 344 -1.06 -16.53 1.20
CA LEU A 344 -1.37 -15.19 1.68
C LEU A 344 -1.81 -14.33 0.49
N LEU A 345 -2.96 -13.66 0.62
CA LEU A 345 -3.45 -12.71 -0.38
C LEU A 345 -2.90 -11.32 -0.08
N GLU A 346 -2.20 -10.74 -1.05
CA GLU A 346 -1.59 -9.41 -0.96
C GLU A 346 -2.08 -8.50 -2.09
N MET A 347 -2.05 -7.19 -1.85
CA MET A 347 -2.40 -6.18 -2.86
C MET A 347 -1.14 -5.77 -3.63
N GLY A 348 -1.10 -6.07 -4.92
CA GLY A 348 -0.05 -5.60 -5.82
C GLY A 348 -0.37 -4.26 -6.48
N ASP A 349 0.64 -3.67 -7.14
CA ASP A 349 0.52 -2.39 -7.84
C ASP A 349 -0.46 -2.47 -9.04
N ASP A 350 -0.49 -3.62 -9.73
CA ASP A 350 -1.37 -3.85 -10.87
C ASP A 350 -2.57 -4.73 -10.48
N VAL A 351 -2.32 -5.92 -9.94
CA VAL A 351 -3.36 -6.92 -9.63
C VAL A 351 -3.09 -7.54 -8.24
N PRO A 352 -4.13 -7.87 -7.45
CA PRO A 352 -3.96 -8.68 -6.23
C PRO A 352 -3.30 -10.02 -6.55
N TYR A 353 -2.35 -10.45 -5.73
CA TYR A 353 -1.59 -11.67 -5.97
C TYR A 353 -1.45 -12.50 -4.70
N TYR A 354 -1.08 -13.77 -4.87
CA TYR A 354 -0.80 -14.68 -3.78
C TYR A 354 0.69 -14.79 -3.51
N SER A 355 1.07 -15.04 -2.25
CA SER A 355 2.46 -15.28 -1.84
C SER A 355 3.20 -16.34 -2.66
N THR A 356 2.47 -17.29 -3.23
CA THR A 356 2.98 -18.26 -4.20
C THR A 356 2.06 -18.25 -5.42
N ASN A 357 2.66 -18.21 -6.62
CA ASN A 357 1.89 -18.21 -7.84
C ASN A 357 1.08 -19.53 -7.97
N PRO A 358 -0.26 -19.47 -8.10
CA PRO A 358 -1.09 -20.67 -8.28
C PRO A 358 -0.66 -21.57 -9.45
N ASP A 359 -0.09 -20.99 -10.51
CA ASP A 359 0.37 -21.73 -11.69
C ASP A 359 1.58 -22.64 -11.42
N GLU A 360 2.31 -22.43 -10.32
CA GLU A 360 3.48 -23.25 -9.96
C GLU A 360 3.12 -24.57 -9.27
N PHE A 361 1.89 -24.71 -8.78
CA PHE A 361 1.47 -25.89 -8.00
C PHE A 361 1.38 -27.15 -8.86
N GLU A 362 0.70 -27.11 -10.01
CA GLU A 362 0.57 -28.26 -10.91
C GLU A 362 1.93 -28.86 -11.33
N PRO A 363 2.88 -28.07 -11.87
CA PRO A 363 4.15 -28.63 -12.33
C PRO A 363 4.98 -29.18 -11.16
N CYS A 364 5.00 -28.49 -10.01
CA CYS A 364 5.74 -28.94 -8.84
C CYS A 364 5.20 -30.28 -8.30
N LEU A 365 3.88 -30.38 -8.09
CA LEU A 365 3.25 -31.57 -7.52
C LEU A 365 3.33 -32.78 -8.46
N LYS A 366 3.26 -32.53 -9.77
CA LYS A 366 3.44 -33.56 -10.79
C LYS A 366 4.88 -34.07 -10.85
N MET A 367 5.87 -33.19 -10.74
CA MET A 367 7.28 -33.58 -10.73
C MET A 367 7.62 -34.44 -9.51
N LEU A 368 7.19 -34.05 -8.32
CA LEU A 368 7.36 -34.85 -7.10
C LEU A 368 6.74 -36.25 -7.24
N PHE A 369 5.56 -36.34 -7.86
CA PHE A 369 4.91 -37.62 -8.14
C PHE A 369 5.72 -38.49 -9.12
N ILE A 370 6.22 -37.90 -10.21
CA ILE A 370 7.01 -38.61 -11.22
C ILE A 370 8.33 -39.10 -10.62
N GLU A 371 9.05 -38.24 -9.90
CA GLU A 371 10.33 -38.58 -9.27
C GLU A 371 10.19 -39.68 -8.23
N ALA A 372 9.14 -39.64 -7.41
CA ALA A 372 8.88 -40.67 -6.40
C ALA A 372 8.68 -42.06 -7.03
N VAL A 373 7.90 -42.15 -8.11
CA VAL A 373 7.68 -43.42 -8.83
C VAL A 373 8.95 -43.85 -9.56
N ALA A 374 9.61 -42.94 -10.28
CA ALA A 374 10.82 -43.24 -11.06
C ALA A 374 11.95 -43.79 -10.19
N ASN A 375 12.20 -43.18 -9.02
CA ASN A 375 13.26 -43.59 -8.11
C ASN A 375 13.08 -45.02 -7.58
N THR A 376 11.85 -45.56 -7.54
CA THR A 376 11.61 -46.94 -7.07
C THR A 376 12.18 -48.01 -8.01
N HIS A 377 12.46 -47.67 -9.27
CA HIS A 377 13.09 -48.60 -10.21
C HIS A 377 14.57 -48.87 -9.91
N ASP A 378 15.20 -48.05 -9.06
CA ASP A 378 16.62 -48.19 -8.72
C ASP A 378 16.89 -49.13 -7.53
N VAL A 379 15.90 -49.90 -7.07
CA VAL A 379 16.07 -50.83 -5.94
C VAL A 379 16.68 -52.14 -6.45
N HIS A 380 17.88 -52.49 -5.99
CA HIS A 380 18.62 -53.67 -6.48
C HIS A 380 17.97 -55.01 -6.09
N GLN A 381 18.26 -56.05 -6.87
CA GLN A 381 17.90 -57.43 -6.52
C GLN A 381 18.76 -57.97 -5.36
N ILE A 382 18.28 -59.01 -4.70
CA ILE A 382 18.96 -59.62 -3.54
C ILE A 382 20.14 -60.55 -3.96
N ASP A 383 20.12 -61.10 -5.17
CA ASP A 383 21.07 -62.12 -5.63
C ASP A 383 22.52 -61.69 -5.52
N PRO A 384 22.93 -60.48 -5.97
CA PRO A 384 24.33 -60.08 -5.90
C PRO A 384 24.85 -59.94 -4.47
N SER A 385 23.97 -59.62 -3.52
CA SER A 385 24.33 -59.51 -2.10
C SER A 385 24.36 -60.86 -1.39
N LEU A 386 23.51 -61.81 -1.82
CA LEU A 386 23.41 -63.13 -1.21
C LEU A 386 24.46 -64.11 -1.77
N LEU A 387 24.69 -64.10 -3.08
CA LEU A 387 25.53 -65.05 -3.82
C LEU A 387 26.89 -64.43 -4.17
N GLY A 388 27.71 -64.15 -3.15
CA GLY A 388 29.00 -63.45 -3.34
C GLY A 388 30.04 -64.17 -4.21
N SER A 389 29.87 -65.46 -4.48
CA SER A 389 30.76 -66.26 -5.35
C SER A 389 30.44 -66.17 -6.84
N LEU A 390 29.26 -65.64 -7.22
CA LEU A 390 28.84 -65.48 -8.61
C LEU A 390 28.98 -64.02 -9.07
N ILE A 391 29.30 -63.83 -10.36
CA ILE A 391 29.43 -62.51 -10.97
C ILE A 391 28.07 -62.11 -11.56
N PHE A 392 27.50 -61.01 -11.06
CA PHE A 392 26.21 -60.46 -11.50
C PHE A 392 26.38 -59.16 -12.30
N ASP A 393 25.36 -58.82 -13.10
CA ASP A 393 25.26 -57.51 -13.74
C ASP A 393 25.00 -56.42 -12.69
N PRO A 394 25.73 -55.29 -12.71
CA PRO A 394 25.58 -54.21 -11.72
C PRO A 394 24.20 -53.50 -11.77
N PHE A 395 23.44 -53.64 -12.86
CA PHE A 395 22.14 -52.99 -13.08
C PHE A 395 20.94 -53.93 -12.87
N LEU A 396 21.08 -54.94 -12.01
CA LEU A 396 19.97 -55.82 -11.64
C LEU A 396 19.07 -55.15 -10.60
N TYR A 397 17.91 -54.70 -11.05
CA TYR A 397 16.88 -54.06 -10.21
C TYR A 397 15.61 -54.89 -10.08
N LEU A 398 14.84 -54.62 -9.03
CA LEU A 398 13.50 -55.17 -8.84
C LEU A 398 12.49 -54.49 -9.78
N SER A 399 11.53 -55.26 -10.28
CA SER A 399 10.43 -54.70 -11.07
C SER A 399 9.43 -53.97 -10.16
N SER A 400 9.46 -52.65 -10.16
CA SER A 400 8.45 -51.80 -9.49
C SER A 400 7.27 -51.45 -10.42
N MET A 401 6.48 -50.44 -10.06
CA MET A 401 5.37 -49.89 -10.87
C MET A 401 5.90 -48.80 -11.80
N GLY A 402 5.65 -48.92 -13.11
CA GLY A 402 6.08 -47.93 -14.09
C GLY A 402 5.14 -46.71 -14.18
N LEU A 403 5.66 -45.60 -14.71
CA LEU A 403 4.90 -44.37 -14.97
C LEU A 403 3.77 -44.54 -16.01
N MET A 404 3.85 -45.58 -16.84
CA MET A 404 2.87 -45.90 -17.88
C MET A 404 1.82 -46.92 -17.41
N ASP A 405 1.91 -47.39 -16.18
CA ASP A 405 0.87 -48.23 -15.59
C ASP A 405 -0.47 -47.45 -15.57
N PRO A 406 -1.59 -48.06 -15.99
CA PRO A 406 -2.86 -47.36 -16.14
C PRO A 406 -3.31 -46.66 -14.85
N VAL A 407 -3.05 -47.25 -13.67
CA VAL A 407 -3.45 -46.67 -12.38
C VAL A 407 -2.63 -45.42 -12.06
N ILE A 408 -1.31 -45.49 -12.28
CA ILE A 408 -0.38 -44.38 -12.02
C ILE A 408 -0.63 -43.23 -13.00
N LYS A 409 -0.83 -43.55 -14.28
CA LYS A 409 -1.15 -42.58 -15.32
C LYS A 409 -2.45 -41.83 -15.01
N GLN A 410 -3.50 -42.56 -14.65
CA GLN A 410 -4.81 -41.97 -14.31
C GLN A 410 -4.70 -41.01 -13.12
N ARG A 411 -4.01 -41.41 -12.04
CA ARG A 411 -3.80 -40.56 -10.85
C ARG A 411 -3.05 -39.27 -11.19
N ARG A 412 -2.02 -39.36 -12.04
CA ARG A 412 -1.24 -38.19 -12.48
C ARG A 412 -2.06 -37.23 -13.35
N GLU A 413 -2.83 -37.76 -14.32
CA GLU A 413 -3.67 -36.94 -15.19
C GLU A 413 -4.77 -36.24 -14.40
N PHE A 414 -5.38 -36.92 -13.43
CA PHE A 414 -6.39 -36.34 -12.57
C PHE A 414 -5.80 -35.30 -11.60
N LEU A 415 -4.59 -35.52 -11.06
CA LEU A 415 -3.87 -34.50 -10.30
C LEU A 415 -3.66 -33.23 -11.13
N THR A 416 -3.18 -33.34 -12.37
CA THR A 416 -3.03 -32.20 -13.27
C THR A 416 -4.37 -31.49 -13.49
N LEU A 417 -5.45 -32.24 -13.74
CA LEU A 417 -6.78 -31.68 -13.96
C LEU A 417 -7.31 -30.93 -12.72
N SER A 418 -7.17 -31.51 -11.52
CA SER A 418 -7.63 -30.92 -10.25
C SER A 418 -7.03 -29.54 -10.03
N TYR A 419 -5.71 -29.40 -10.18
CA TYR A 419 -5.03 -28.13 -9.92
C TYR A 419 -5.30 -27.11 -11.02
N ASN A 420 -5.33 -27.52 -12.29
CA ASN A 420 -5.72 -26.63 -13.39
C ASN A 420 -7.13 -26.05 -13.19
N LYS A 421 -8.07 -26.87 -12.71
CA LYS A 421 -9.44 -26.41 -12.40
C LYS A 421 -9.53 -25.57 -11.13
N THR A 422 -8.73 -25.85 -10.11
CA THR A 422 -8.71 -25.09 -8.84
C THR A 422 -8.07 -23.70 -8.99
N ILE A 423 -7.14 -23.52 -9.93
CA ILE A 423 -6.50 -22.22 -10.21
C ILE A 423 -7.51 -21.17 -10.68
N ILE A 424 -8.55 -21.58 -11.41
CA ILE A 424 -9.57 -20.67 -11.96
C ILE A 424 -10.31 -19.91 -10.83
N PRO A 425 -10.98 -20.57 -9.87
CA PRO A 425 -11.65 -19.86 -8.78
C PRO A 425 -10.67 -19.14 -7.85
N LEU A 426 -9.42 -19.60 -7.71
CA LEU A 426 -8.38 -18.86 -6.97
C LEU A 426 -8.10 -17.49 -7.62
N LYS A 427 -7.85 -17.47 -8.93
CA LYS A 427 -7.61 -16.21 -9.67
C LYS A 427 -8.84 -15.31 -9.65
N ALA A 428 -10.03 -15.88 -9.81
CA ALA A 428 -11.30 -15.13 -9.72
C ALA A 428 -11.52 -14.51 -8.33
N TYR A 429 -11.16 -15.23 -7.25
CA TYR A 429 -11.23 -14.72 -5.88
C TYR A 429 -10.28 -13.55 -5.66
N ALA A 430 -9.02 -13.68 -6.07
CA ALA A 430 -8.03 -12.60 -5.97
C ALA A 430 -8.47 -11.35 -6.75
N ALA A 431 -8.97 -11.51 -7.97
CA ALA A 431 -9.44 -10.41 -8.82
C ALA A 431 -10.56 -9.59 -8.17
N ARG A 432 -11.41 -10.20 -7.33
CA ARG A 432 -12.49 -9.47 -6.65
C ARG A 432 -11.97 -8.38 -5.70
N TYR A 433 -10.74 -8.53 -5.19
CA TYR A 433 -10.11 -7.55 -4.30
C TYR A 433 -9.57 -6.32 -5.03
N GLU A 434 -9.55 -6.31 -6.37
CA GLU A 434 -9.16 -5.15 -7.16
C GLU A 434 -10.02 -3.91 -6.85
N GLU A 435 -11.28 -4.11 -6.42
CA GLU A 435 -12.16 -3.01 -6.00
C GLU A 435 -11.62 -2.20 -4.80
N PHE A 436 -10.75 -2.80 -3.99
CA PHE A 436 -10.14 -2.15 -2.83
C PHE A 436 -8.79 -1.50 -3.14
N LYS A 437 -8.30 -1.62 -4.38
CA LYS A 437 -7.02 -1.08 -4.81
C LYS A 437 -6.93 0.43 -4.62
N GLU A 438 -7.95 1.17 -5.07
CA GLU A 438 -8.00 2.62 -4.93
C GLU A 438 -7.89 3.05 -3.46
N LEU A 439 -8.62 2.37 -2.57
CA LEU A 439 -8.54 2.61 -1.13
C LEU A 439 -7.15 2.30 -0.57
N PHE A 440 -6.58 1.15 -0.92
CA PHE A 440 -5.29 0.70 -0.41
C PHE A 440 -4.17 1.70 -0.72
N PHE A 441 -4.15 2.23 -1.94
CA PHE A 441 -3.16 3.20 -2.40
C PHE A 441 -3.53 4.67 -2.15
N THR A 442 -4.71 4.96 -1.62
CA THR A 442 -5.10 6.34 -1.29
C THR A 442 -4.11 6.96 -0.31
N ASN A 443 -3.52 8.10 -0.67
CA ASN A 443 -2.73 8.92 0.23
C ASN A 443 -3.66 9.71 1.18
N VAL A 444 -3.51 9.48 2.48
CA VAL A 444 -4.33 10.11 3.52
C VAL A 444 -4.15 11.64 3.53
N VAL A 445 -2.92 12.14 3.29
CA VAL A 445 -2.62 13.57 3.34
C VAL A 445 -3.29 14.31 2.18
N ASP A 446 -3.07 13.84 0.95
CA ASP A 446 -3.64 14.46 -0.25
C ASP A 446 -5.17 14.44 -0.23
N TYR A 447 -5.74 13.34 0.28
CA TYR A 447 -7.17 13.21 0.45
C TYR A 447 -7.73 14.25 1.43
N VAL A 448 -7.10 14.41 2.59
CA VAL A 448 -7.54 15.37 3.62
C VAL A 448 -7.36 16.81 3.14
N GLU A 449 -6.30 17.14 2.42
CA GLU A 449 -6.11 18.47 1.84
C GLU A 449 -7.17 18.81 0.79
N ASN A 450 -7.57 17.86 -0.05
CA ASN A 450 -8.66 18.05 -0.99
C ASN A 450 -9.99 18.34 -0.26
N VAL A 451 -10.28 17.58 0.81
CA VAL A 451 -11.45 17.82 1.67
C VAL A 451 -11.35 19.17 2.39
N ARG A 452 -10.16 19.56 2.83
CA ARG A 452 -9.89 20.83 3.51
C ARG A 452 -10.22 22.04 2.63
N LEU A 453 -9.94 21.98 1.34
CA LEU A 453 -10.17 23.08 0.41
C LEU A 453 -11.61 23.12 -0.11
N ASN A 454 -12.20 21.95 -0.38
CA ASN A 454 -13.42 21.87 -1.19
C ASN A 454 -14.71 21.62 -0.39
N LYS A 455 -14.63 21.24 0.90
CA LYS A 455 -15.80 20.81 1.68
C LYS A 455 -16.06 21.63 2.94
N THR A 456 -17.33 21.92 3.19
CA THR A 456 -17.83 22.59 4.42
C THR A 456 -17.81 21.63 5.62
N SER A 457 -17.92 22.15 6.85
CA SER A 457 -17.90 21.32 8.07
C SER A 457 -19.03 20.29 8.14
N LEU A 458 -20.21 20.60 7.58
CA LEU A 458 -21.32 19.65 7.44
C LEU A 458 -21.00 18.53 6.44
N GLN A 459 -20.40 18.85 5.30
CA GLN A 459 -19.97 17.83 4.33
C GLN A 459 -18.82 16.98 4.88
N VAL A 460 -17.95 17.55 5.72
CA VAL A 460 -16.92 16.79 6.45
C VAL A 460 -17.56 15.79 7.43
N LYS A 461 -18.66 16.15 8.11
CA LYS A 461 -19.43 15.21 8.94
C LYS A 461 -19.96 14.02 8.13
N GLU A 462 -20.51 14.29 6.95
CA GLU A 462 -20.99 13.24 6.04
C GLU A 462 -19.86 12.35 5.58
N GLU A 463 -18.70 12.93 5.25
CA GLU A 463 -17.51 12.20 4.85
C GLU A 463 -16.99 11.29 5.98
N ILE A 464 -16.85 11.81 7.20
CA ILE A 464 -16.45 11.02 8.37
C ILE A 464 -17.44 9.85 8.58
N SER A 465 -18.75 10.14 8.48
CA SER A 465 -19.79 9.11 8.60
C SER A 465 -19.68 8.05 7.50
N PHE A 466 -19.34 8.47 6.27
CA PHE A 466 -19.09 7.57 5.15
C PHE A 466 -17.87 6.69 5.41
N GLN A 467 -16.74 7.26 5.86
CA GLN A 467 -15.53 6.48 6.18
C GLN A 467 -15.80 5.43 7.28
N ILE A 468 -16.54 5.80 8.33
CA ILE A 468 -16.93 4.87 9.41
C ILE A 468 -17.86 3.77 8.88
N ARG A 469 -18.89 4.11 8.10
CA ARG A 469 -19.79 3.11 7.50
C ARG A 469 -19.06 2.16 6.57
N MET A 470 -18.15 2.67 5.74
CA MET A 470 -17.35 1.84 4.84
C MET A 470 -16.38 0.94 5.61
N ARG A 471 -15.78 1.41 6.71
CA ARG A 471 -14.99 0.55 7.62
C ARG A 471 -15.83 -0.61 8.17
N GLU A 472 -17.01 -0.33 8.72
CA GLU A 472 -17.93 -1.37 9.22
C GLU A 472 -18.38 -2.32 8.12
N SER A 473 -18.56 -1.82 6.89
CA SER A 473 -18.85 -2.66 5.74
C SER A 473 -17.70 -3.63 5.46
N LEU A 474 -16.45 -3.17 5.44
CA LEU A 474 -15.27 -4.02 5.25
C LEU A 474 -15.15 -5.09 6.34
N GLU A 475 -15.45 -4.75 7.60
CA GLU A 475 -15.44 -5.69 8.72
C GLU A 475 -16.47 -6.82 8.57
N ARG A 476 -17.62 -6.51 7.94
CA ARG A 476 -18.71 -7.46 7.69
C ARG A 476 -18.51 -8.28 6.42
N THR A 477 -17.91 -7.72 5.37
CA THR A 477 -17.83 -8.37 4.05
C THR A 477 -16.54 -9.16 3.84
N LEU A 478 -15.42 -8.74 4.44
CA LEU A 478 -14.12 -9.41 4.25
C LEU A 478 -13.90 -10.50 5.30
N PRO A 479 -13.57 -11.75 4.93
CA PRO A 479 -13.22 -12.78 5.90
C PRO A 479 -11.84 -12.57 6.51
N LEU A 480 -11.53 -13.38 7.54
CA LEU A 480 -10.14 -13.54 8.02
C LEU A 480 -9.37 -14.54 7.14
N SER A 481 -10.04 -15.59 6.70
CA SER A 481 -9.50 -16.63 5.84
C SER A 481 -10.63 -17.30 5.05
N ILE A 482 -10.28 -17.92 3.93
CA ILE A 482 -11.21 -18.72 3.12
C ILE A 482 -10.52 -20.00 2.64
N VAL A 483 -11.28 -21.07 2.43
CA VAL A 483 -10.78 -22.33 1.85
C VAL A 483 -11.30 -22.46 0.42
N ILE A 484 -10.40 -22.67 -0.54
CA ILE A 484 -10.75 -22.95 -1.94
C ILE A 484 -10.03 -24.24 -2.34
N GLY A 485 -10.76 -25.34 -2.46
CA GLY A 485 -10.18 -26.64 -2.75
C GLY A 485 -9.12 -27.04 -1.71
N SER A 486 -7.89 -27.28 -2.17
CA SER A 486 -6.76 -27.68 -1.32
C SER A 486 -6.03 -26.50 -0.66
N PHE A 487 -6.52 -25.27 -0.82
CA PHE A 487 -5.84 -24.04 -0.40
C PHE A 487 -6.56 -23.36 0.76
N TRP A 488 -5.81 -23.03 1.80
CA TRP A 488 -6.20 -22.13 2.87
C TRP A 488 -5.61 -20.74 2.58
N ILE A 489 -6.49 -19.78 2.38
CA ILE A 489 -6.11 -18.42 1.97
C ILE A 489 -6.24 -17.49 3.17
N ASN A 490 -5.13 -16.89 3.56
CA ASN A 490 -5.10 -15.85 4.56
C ASN A 490 -5.44 -14.49 3.94
N VAL A 491 -6.52 -13.88 4.39
CA VAL A 491 -6.95 -12.53 3.97
C VAL A 491 -6.73 -11.51 5.09
N LYS A 492 -6.52 -11.99 6.33
CA LYS A 492 -6.44 -11.16 7.53
C LYS A 492 -5.50 -9.95 7.39
N PRO A 493 -4.25 -10.06 6.91
CA PRO A 493 -3.36 -8.90 6.80
C PRO A 493 -3.91 -7.82 5.86
N LEU A 494 -4.44 -8.22 4.70
CA LEU A 494 -5.05 -7.29 3.75
C LEU A 494 -6.31 -6.64 4.32
N ARG A 495 -7.18 -7.43 4.96
CA ARG A 495 -8.37 -6.91 5.65
C ARG A 495 -7.99 -5.88 6.71
N GLU A 496 -7.01 -6.18 7.55
CA GLU A 496 -6.53 -5.27 8.60
C GLU A 496 -5.96 -3.98 8.00
N ALA A 497 -5.18 -4.07 6.91
CA ALA A 497 -4.65 -2.90 6.22
C ALA A 497 -5.75 -1.98 5.66
N LEU A 498 -6.80 -2.54 5.04
CA LEU A 498 -7.92 -1.77 4.49
C LEU A 498 -8.77 -1.11 5.60
N ILE A 499 -9.02 -1.83 6.70
CA ILE A 499 -9.71 -1.29 7.88
C ILE A 499 -8.89 -0.17 8.50
N GLN A 500 -7.57 -0.38 8.68
CA GLN A 500 -6.67 0.62 9.23
C GLN A 500 -6.64 1.87 8.36
N LYS A 501 -6.59 1.75 7.03
CA LYS A 501 -6.67 2.91 6.13
C LYS A 501 -7.92 3.74 6.35
N ARG A 502 -9.10 3.11 6.52
CA ARG A 502 -10.35 3.84 6.81
C ARG A 502 -10.32 4.51 8.20
N LEU A 503 -9.70 3.87 9.20
CA LEU A 503 -9.48 4.48 10.52
C LEU A 503 -8.56 5.69 10.43
N ASP A 504 -7.46 5.60 9.68
CA ASP A 504 -6.51 6.70 9.47
C ASP A 504 -7.17 7.88 8.77
N LEU A 505 -7.98 7.64 7.72
CA LEU A 505 -8.77 8.68 7.05
C LEU A 505 -9.75 9.35 8.02
N THR A 506 -10.45 8.56 8.85
CA THR A 506 -11.40 9.07 9.86
C THR A 506 -10.68 9.96 10.88
N ALA A 507 -9.56 9.50 11.42
CA ALA A 507 -8.77 10.23 12.41
C ALA A 507 -8.19 11.52 11.82
N ALA A 508 -7.68 11.46 10.58
CA ALA A 508 -7.10 12.61 9.90
C ALA A 508 -8.16 13.67 9.55
N LEU A 509 -9.38 13.27 9.15
CA LEU A 509 -10.51 14.18 8.94
C LEU A 509 -10.95 14.86 10.24
N LEU A 510 -11.04 14.11 11.35
CA LEU A 510 -11.37 14.67 12.67
C LEU A 510 -10.30 15.68 13.11
N LYS A 511 -9.02 15.32 12.99
CA LYS A 511 -7.90 16.21 13.30
C LYS A 511 -7.94 17.49 12.45
N MET A 512 -8.16 17.35 11.14
CA MET A 512 -8.29 18.48 10.22
C MET A 512 -9.45 19.40 10.62
N LEU A 513 -10.58 18.84 11.05
CA LEU A 513 -11.73 19.64 11.49
C LEU A 513 -11.42 20.38 12.80
N THR A 514 -10.77 19.72 13.76
CA THR A 514 -10.28 20.35 15.00
C THR A 514 -9.35 21.52 14.70
N GLU A 515 -8.35 21.35 13.84
CA GLU A 515 -7.43 22.43 13.43
C GLU A 515 -8.16 23.59 12.76
N ARG A 516 -9.12 23.29 11.87
CA ARG A 516 -9.94 24.31 11.19
C ARG A 516 -10.78 25.12 12.20
N LEU A 517 -11.38 24.46 13.19
CA LEU A 517 -12.18 25.12 14.22
C LEU A 517 -11.33 25.92 15.20
N SER A 518 -10.16 25.41 15.57
CA SER A 518 -9.16 26.11 16.38
C SER A 518 -8.73 27.42 15.70
N ALA A 519 -8.41 27.38 14.39
CA ALA A 519 -8.09 28.58 13.61
C ALA A 519 -9.24 29.61 13.61
N LYS A 520 -10.47 29.19 13.29
CA LYS A 520 -11.65 30.08 13.34
C LYS A 520 -11.87 30.68 14.73
N THR A 521 -11.65 29.90 15.78
CA THR A 521 -11.78 30.37 17.17
C THR A 521 -10.67 31.37 17.50
N SER A 522 -9.45 31.13 17.02
CA SER A 522 -8.32 32.04 17.16
C SER A 522 -8.58 33.39 16.51
N ASP A 523 -9.18 33.41 15.33
CA ASP A 523 -9.52 34.65 14.63
C ASP A 523 -10.49 35.50 15.47
N VAL A 524 -11.54 34.88 16.02
CA VAL A 524 -12.51 35.55 16.91
C VAL A 524 -11.83 36.07 18.18
N VAL A 525 -10.94 35.28 18.79
CA VAL A 525 -10.17 35.69 19.97
C VAL A 525 -9.23 36.86 19.66
N SER A 526 -8.62 36.89 18.46
CA SER A 526 -7.78 38.02 18.02
C SER A 526 -8.59 39.31 17.93
N GLU A 527 -9.75 39.28 17.27
CA GLU A 527 -10.63 40.46 17.15
C GLU A 527 -11.13 40.95 18.52
N TYR A 528 -11.41 40.02 19.43
CA TYR A 528 -11.73 40.35 20.81
C TYR A 528 -10.56 41.02 21.55
N ASN A 529 -9.33 40.52 21.40
CA ASN A 529 -8.14 41.11 22.02
C ASN A 529 -7.86 42.50 21.45
N GLU A 530 -7.97 42.70 20.14
CA GLU A 530 -7.81 44.02 19.51
C GLU A 530 -8.82 45.04 20.08
N THR A 531 -10.07 44.61 20.27
CA THR A 531 -11.11 45.44 20.90
C THR A 531 -10.76 45.76 22.35
N TYR A 532 -10.28 44.76 23.10
CA TYR A 532 -9.88 44.92 24.50
C TYR A 532 -8.68 45.86 24.67
N GLU A 533 -7.64 45.69 23.86
CA GLU A 533 -6.43 46.50 23.89
C GLU A 533 -6.73 47.97 23.57
N LYS A 534 -7.48 48.23 22.49
CA LYS A 534 -7.87 49.58 22.09
C LYS A 534 -8.70 50.29 23.16
N MET A 535 -9.64 49.57 23.77
CA MET A 535 -10.46 50.11 24.87
C MET A 535 -9.62 50.45 26.11
N CYS A 536 -8.55 49.68 26.39
CA CYS A 536 -7.70 49.87 27.56
C CYS A 536 -6.49 50.80 27.31
N GLU A 537 -6.46 51.51 26.18
CA GLU A 537 -5.42 52.49 25.90
C GLU A 537 -5.40 53.60 26.96
N LYS A 538 -4.19 54.00 27.38
CA LYS A 538 -4.06 55.07 28.37
C LYS A 538 -4.40 56.41 27.71
N PRO A 539 -5.36 57.17 28.26
CA PRO A 539 -5.72 58.46 27.68
C PRO A 539 -4.57 59.46 27.86
N ILE A 540 -4.23 60.16 26.78
CA ILE A 540 -3.13 61.14 26.73
C ILE A 540 -3.68 62.57 26.80
N SER A 541 -4.95 62.75 26.43
CA SER A 541 -5.66 64.02 26.47
C SER A 541 -7.15 63.79 26.70
N ILE A 542 -7.89 64.88 26.97
CA ILE A 542 -9.34 64.80 27.16
C ILE A 542 -10.06 64.41 25.86
N GLU A 543 -9.60 64.90 24.71
CA GLU A 543 -10.12 64.52 23.39
C GLU A 543 -10.02 63.00 23.19
N HIS A 544 -8.86 62.42 23.55
CA HIS A 544 -8.65 60.98 23.45
C HIS A 544 -9.63 60.18 24.33
N ILE A 545 -10.00 60.69 25.52
CA ILE A 545 -11.02 60.03 26.37
C ILE A 545 -12.37 60.00 25.67
N TYR A 546 -12.78 61.11 25.04
CA TYR A 546 -14.07 61.16 24.34
C TYR A 546 -14.09 60.31 23.07
N ASP A 547 -12.98 60.25 22.33
CA ASP A 547 -12.82 59.34 21.19
C ASP A 547 -12.92 57.87 21.65
N LEU A 548 -12.24 57.51 22.74
CA LEU A 548 -12.31 56.17 23.32
C LEU A 548 -13.74 55.85 23.82
N ARG A 549 -14.45 56.81 24.43
CA ARG A 549 -15.85 56.62 24.84
C ARG A 549 -16.77 56.41 23.63
N SER A 550 -16.61 57.20 22.57
CA SER A 550 -17.37 57.01 21.33
C SER A 550 -17.10 55.64 20.70
N PHE A 551 -15.85 55.16 20.75
CA PHE A 551 -15.53 53.79 20.36
C PHE A 551 -16.21 52.76 21.28
N MET A 552 -16.19 52.97 22.59
CA MET A 552 -16.85 52.08 23.57
C MET A 552 -18.36 51.95 23.33
N ASP A 553 -19.02 52.98 22.83
CA ASP A 553 -20.45 52.91 22.46
C ASP A 553 -20.72 51.96 21.29
N THR A 554 -19.72 51.71 20.43
CA THR A 554 -19.82 50.77 19.30
C THR A 554 -19.49 49.32 19.67
N ILE A 555 -18.78 49.10 20.79
CA ILE A 555 -18.33 47.76 21.23
C ILE A 555 -19.50 46.77 21.41
N PRO A 556 -20.66 47.12 22.02
CA PRO A 556 -21.76 46.18 22.20
C PRO A 556 -22.26 45.54 20.89
N GLU A 557 -22.35 46.32 19.82
CA GLU A 557 -22.77 45.82 18.49
C GLU A 557 -21.71 44.90 17.88
N GLN A 558 -20.44 45.26 18.00
CA GLN A 558 -19.31 44.42 17.56
C GLN A 558 -19.26 43.09 18.32
N LEU A 559 -19.45 43.13 19.64
CA LEU A 559 -19.50 41.93 20.48
C LEU A 559 -20.64 41.00 20.08
N GLN A 560 -21.83 41.55 19.79
CA GLN A 560 -22.97 40.74 19.34
C GLN A 560 -22.67 39.98 18.05
N ASN A 561 -22.04 40.64 17.07
CA ASN A 561 -21.62 39.99 15.81
C ASN A 561 -20.59 38.88 16.07
N LEU A 562 -19.59 39.12 16.92
CA LEU A 562 -18.60 38.12 17.29
C LEU A 562 -19.22 36.94 18.07
N GLU A 563 -20.19 37.20 18.95
CA GLU A 563 -20.95 36.15 19.64
C GLU A 563 -21.76 35.28 18.66
N ASP A 564 -22.40 35.88 17.65
CA ASP A 564 -23.17 35.14 16.65
C ASP A 564 -22.26 34.30 15.72
N ARG A 565 -21.07 34.83 15.38
CA ARG A 565 -20.01 34.05 14.73
C ARG A 565 -19.57 32.87 15.63
N MET A 566 -19.37 33.12 16.92
CA MET A 566 -18.97 32.07 17.87
C MET A 566 -20.05 31.01 18.05
N LYS A 567 -21.34 31.36 18.09
CA LYS A 567 -22.47 30.40 18.10
C LYS A 567 -22.42 29.46 16.89
N THR A 568 -22.10 30.00 15.71
CA THR A 568 -21.93 29.21 14.48
C THR A 568 -20.77 28.22 14.63
N ILE A 569 -19.63 28.67 15.17
CA ILE A 569 -18.46 27.81 15.43
C ILE A 569 -18.79 26.73 16.47
N VAL A 570 -19.55 27.05 17.52
CA VAL A 570 -20.01 26.07 18.52
C VAL A 570 -20.84 24.96 17.89
N PHE A 571 -21.75 25.30 16.97
CA PHE A 571 -22.52 24.30 16.22
C PHE A 571 -21.61 23.39 15.37
N GLU A 572 -20.53 23.92 14.80
CA GLU A 572 -19.53 23.10 14.11
C GLU A 572 -18.74 22.21 15.10
N TYR A 573 -18.46 22.66 16.32
CA TYR A 573 -17.85 21.82 17.37
C TYR A 573 -18.77 20.65 17.80
N GLU A 574 -20.09 20.80 17.76
CA GLU A 574 -21.03 19.70 18.05
C GLU A 574 -20.85 18.50 17.09
N ILE A 575 -20.28 18.74 15.90
CA ILE A 575 -19.92 17.67 14.96
C ILE A 575 -18.81 16.79 15.57
N LEU A 576 -17.82 17.38 16.23
CA LEU A 576 -16.76 16.63 16.89
C LEU A 576 -17.31 15.85 18.10
N ASP A 577 -18.23 16.45 18.85
CA ASP A 577 -18.92 15.80 19.98
C ASP A 577 -19.77 14.61 19.51
N PHE A 578 -20.44 14.72 18.35
CA PHE A 578 -21.20 13.62 17.73
C PHE A 578 -20.33 12.39 17.48
N PHE A 579 -19.09 12.57 17.06
CA PHE A 579 -18.11 11.48 16.89
C PHE A 579 -17.34 11.13 18.16
N ARG A 580 -17.65 11.78 19.29
CA ARG A 580 -16.94 11.63 20.58
C ARG A 580 -15.44 11.90 20.44
N HIS A 581 -15.07 12.84 19.60
CA HIS A 581 -13.68 13.25 19.41
C HIS A 581 -13.25 14.16 20.56
N ALA A 582 -12.29 13.70 21.35
CA ALA A 582 -11.74 14.50 22.44
C ALA A 582 -10.87 15.64 21.87
N LEU A 583 -11.21 16.88 22.23
CA LEU A 583 -10.39 18.04 21.92
C LEU A 583 -9.11 18.04 22.76
N PRO A 584 -7.97 18.46 22.21
CA PRO A 584 -6.79 18.80 23.01
C PRO A 584 -7.12 19.87 24.05
N ASP A 585 -6.48 19.80 25.22
CA ASP A 585 -6.73 20.75 26.33
C ASP A 585 -6.59 22.20 25.88
N ALA A 586 -5.59 22.52 25.06
CA ALA A 586 -5.38 23.87 24.53
C ALA A 586 -6.58 24.39 23.72
N ASP A 587 -7.09 23.59 22.76
CA ASP A 587 -8.24 23.96 21.93
C ASP A 587 -9.52 24.03 22.78
N PHE A 588 -9.66 23.15 23.76
CA PHE A 588 -10.77 23.18 24.72
C PHE A 588 -10.76 24.47 25.54
N TYR A 589 -9.63 24.85 26.14
CA TYR A 589 -9.50 26.11 26.87
C TYR A 589 -9.76 27.31 25.97
N GLN A 590 -9.25 27.31 24.74
CA GLN A 590 -9.47 28.39 23.78
C GLN A 590 -10.96 28.57 23.46
N LYS A 591 -11.69 27.48 23.20
CA LYS A 591 -13.15 27.51 22.97
C LYS A 591 -13.90 28.15 24.12
N TRP A 592 -13.64 27.72 25.36
CA TRP A 592 -14.34 28.25 26.54
C TRP A 592 -13.92 29.68 26.88
N ASN A 593 -12.66 30.02 26.70
CA ASN A 593 -12.18 31.39 26.87
C ASN A 593 -12.85 32.31 25.86
N ALA A 594 -12.97 31.91 24.58
CA ALA A 594 -13.66 32.69 23.55
C ALA A 594 -15.14 32.92 23.90
N LEU A 595 -15.83 31.91 24.46
CA LEU A 595 -17.22 32.05 24.92
C LEU A 595 -17.38 32.97 26.14
N ALA A 596 -16.39 33.01 27.03
CA ALA A 596 -16.41 33.85 28.23
C ALA A 596 -15.91 35.29 27.97
N PHE A 597 -15.20 35.52 26.87
CA PHE A 597 -14.52 36.77 26.59
C PHE A 597 -15.44 37.99 26.46
N PRO A 598 -16.62 37.91 25.81
CA PRO A 598 -17.56 39.04 25.73
C PRO A 598 -17.95 39.60 27.10
N GLN A 599 -18.23 38.71 28.07
CA GLN A 599 -18.54 39.10 29.44
C GLN A 599 -17.33 39.74 30.14
N THR A 600 -16.12 39.35 29.78
CA THR A 600 -14.88 39.94 30.29
C THR A 600 -14.71 41.37 29.77
N ILE A 601 -14.95 41.60 28.47
CA ILE A 601 -14.93 42.94 27.86
C ILE A 601 -15.98 43.83 28.51
N ILE A 602 -17.24 43.38 28.64
CA ILE A 602 -18.31 44.17 29.25
C ILE A 602 -17.97 44.57 30.70
N LYS A 603 -17.42 43.66 31.51
CA LYS A 603 -16.97 43.99 32.87
C LYS A 603 -15.84 44.99 32.87
N GLN A 604 -14.88 44.83 31.96
CA GLN A 604 -13.76 45.74 31.83
C GLN A 604 -14.20 47.13 31.33
N MET A 605 -15.22 47.23 30.48
CA MET A 605 -15.79 48.51 30.04
C MET A 605 -16.25 49.36 31.22
N VAL A 606 -16.89 48.75 32.24
CA VAL A 606 -17.31 49.48 33.46
C VAL A 606 -16.09 50.02 34.21
N VAL A 607 -15.05 49.20 34.37
CA VAL A 607 -13.80 49.63 35.04
C VAL A 607 -13.10 50.74 34.27
N VAL A 608 -13.05 50.64 32.94
CA VAL A 608 -12.46 51.67 32.07
C VAL A 608 -13.28 52.96 32.11
N GLN A 609 -14.61 52.89 32.19
CA GLN A 609 -15.47 54.07 32.37
C GLN A 609 -15.17 54.78 33.70
N GLU A 610 -15.08 54.04 34.81
CA GLU A 610 -14.68 54.60 36.11
C GLU A 610 -13.28 55.22 36.07
N PHE A 611 -12.32 54.55 35.42
CA PHE A 611 -10.98 55.08 35.21
C PHE A 611 -10.99 56.37 34.38
N HIS A 612 -11.77 56.41 33.29
CA HIS A 612 -11.94 57.61 32.47
C HIS A 612 -12.51 58.77 33.29
N GLU A 613 -13.49 58.55 34.17
CA GLU A 613 -13.98 59.61 35.05
C GLU A 613 -12.88 60.18 35.95
N SER A 614 -12.03 59.31 36.53
CA SER A 614 -10.90 59.78 37.35
C SER A 614 -9.85 60.57 36.55
N GLU A 615 -9.61 60.19 35.29
CA GLU A 615 -8.67 60.86 34.40
C GLU A 615 -9.22 62.19 33.87
N VAL A 616 -10.54 62.32 33.68
CA VAL A 616 -11.21 63.59 33.35
C VAL A 616 -10.90 64.64 34.41
N ASP A 617 -10.96 64.29 35.70
CA ASP A 617 -10.61 65.20 36.80
C ASP A 617 -9.13 65.61 36.77
N ARG A 618 -8.22 64.67 36.43
CA ARG A 618 -6.80 64.97 36.25
C ARG A 618 -6.58 65.94 35.10
N PHE A 619 -7.18 65.68 33.93
CA PHE A 619 -7.07 66.56 32.77
C PHE A 619 -7.74 67.90 32.99
N ARG A 620 -8.81 67.98 33.79
CA ARG A 620 -9.41 69.26 34.22
C ARG A 620 -8.42 70.09 35.06
N LYS A 621 -7.69 69.46 35.97
CA LYS A 621 -6.62 70.14 36.74
C LYS A 621 -5.45 70.57 35.84
N GLN A 622 -5.05 69.72 34.89
CA GLN A 622 -4.02 70.05 33.91
C GLN A 622 -4.46 71.25 33.05
N GLN A 623 -5.71 71.26 32.58
CA GLN A 623 -6.28 72.35 31.79
C GLN A 623 -6.20 73.70 32.52
N VAL A 624 -6.55 73.74 33.81
CA VAL A 624 -6.42 74.98 34.62
C VAL A 624 -4.95 75.45 34.71
N SER A 625 -4.01 74.51 34.85
CA SER A 625 -2.58 74.82 34.86
C SER A 625 -2.11 75.33 33.49
N ASP A 626 -2.52 74.67 32.41
CA ASP A 626 -2.20 75.04 31.02
C ASP A 626 -2.77 76.41 30.66
N GLU A 627 -3.97 76.75 31.15
CA GLU A 627 -4.60 78.07 30.99
C GLU A 627 -3.84 79.17 31.73
N ALA A 628 -3.38 78.90 32.95
CA ALA A 628 -2.55 79.83 33.70
C ALA A 628 -1.19 80.06 33.02
N GLU A 629 -0.57 79.00 32.51
CA GLU A 629 0.67 79.09 31.74
C GLU A 629 0.47 79.81 30.40
N PHE A 630 -0.65 79.55 29.72
CA PHE A 630 -1.04 80.25 28.49
C PHE A 630 -1.17 81.74 28.75
N GLY A 631 -1.93 82.15 29.78
CA GLY A 631 -2.05 83.55 30.18
C GLY A 631 -0.70 84.22 30.44
N GLY A 632 0.20 83.55 31.17
CA GLY A 632 1.56 84.04 31.39
C GLY A 632 2.36 84.22 30.10
N LYS A 633 2.27 83.27 29.15
CA LYS A 633 2.92 83.37 27.84
C LYS A 633 2.34 84.51 26.99
N VAL A 634 1.04 84.78 27.08
CA VAL A 634 0.40 85.92 26.41
C VAL A 634 0.94 87.24 26.97
N GLU A 635 1.07 87.36 28.29
CA GLU A 635 1.68 88.52 28.94
C GLU A 635 3.15 88.71 28.52
N ASP A 636 3.95 87.63 28.52
CA ASP A 636 5.35 87.67 28.11
C ASP A 636 5.52 88.13 26.66
N ILE A 637 4.67 87.64 25.74
CA ILE A 637 4.65 88.09 24.34
C ILE A 637 4.25 89.55 24.26
N ASN A 638 3.24 89.99 25.01
CA ASN A 638 2.82 91.39 25.00
C ASN A 638 3.97 92.32 25.47
N VAL A 639 4.69 91.91 26.52
CA VAL A 639 5.92 92.59 26.95
C VAL A 639 7.00 92.53 25.87
N HIS A 640 7.17 91.41 25.16
CA HIS A 640 8.17 91.31 24.09
C HIS A 640 7.83 92.20 22.88
N ILE A 641 6.56 92.26 22.47
CA ILE A 641 6.06 93.18 21.43
C ILE A 641 6.31 94.64 21.84
N SER A 642 6.07 94.99 23.12
CA SER A 642 6.33 96.35 23.61
C SER A 642 7.80 96.77 23.46
N LYS A 643 8.76 95.83 23.53
CA LYS A 643 10.19 96.13 23.30
C LYS A 643 10.48 96.53 21.85
N PHE A 644 9.76 95.98 20.88
CA PHE A 644 9.95 96.32 19.45
C PHE A 644 9.54 97.77 19.13
N THR A 645 8.72 98.41 19.97
CA THR A 645 8.41 99.85 19.85
C THR A 645 9.64 100.75 20.11
N THR A 646 10.69 100.21 20.76
CA THR A 646 11.92 100.94 21.10
C THR A 646 13.12 100.57 20.22
N ILE A 647 12.93 99.68 19.25
CA ILE A 647 13.97 99.20 18.34
C ILE A 647 13.80 99.91 16.99
N TYR A 648 14.75 100.77 16.65
CA TYR A 648 14.78 101.56 15.40
C TYR A 648 16.19 101.60 14.76
N ASP A 649 17.07 100.68 15.14
CA ASP A 649 18.46 100.65 14.64
C ASP A 649 18.54 100.02 13.24
N VAL A 650 18.78 100.87 12.24
CA VAL A 650 18.93 100.50 10.82
C VAL A 650 20.16 99.60 10.58
N ALA A 651 21.16 99.59 11.48
CA ALA A 651 22.35 98.74 11.32
C ALA A 651 22.11 97.27 11.68
N LYS A 652 21.04 96.96 12.44
CA LYS A 652 20.76 95.61 12.98
C LYS A 652 19.60 94.88 12.29
N VAL A 653 19.23 95.31 11.09
CA VAL A 653 18.06 94.80 10.35
C VAL A 653 18.02 93.28 10.23
N ALA A 654 19.16 92.63 9.98
CA ALA A 654 19.25 91.18 9.87
C ALA A 654 18.92 90.47 11.20
N GLU A 655 19.42 90.98 12.33
CA GLU A 655 19.16 90.42 13.65
C GLU A 655 17.69 90.63 14.06
N ILE A 656 17.19 91.85 13.86
CA ILE A 656 15.81 92.24 14.22
C ILE A 656 14.80 91.46 13.37
N SER A 657 15.04 91.27 12.07
CA SER A 657 14.18 90.48 11.18
C SER A 657 14.05 89.02 11.63
N ILE A 658 15.13 88.40 12.11
CA ILE A 658 15.11 87.04 12.66
C ILE A 658 14.28 87.00 13.94
N GLU A 659 14.47 87.95 14.85
CA GLU A 659 13.74 88.01 16.12
C GLU A 659 12.23 88.22 15.89
N VAL A 660 11.87 89.11 14.96
CA VAL A 660 10.47 89.36 14.59
C VAL A 660 9.82 88.14 13.90
N LYS A 661 10.54 87.45 13.01
CA LYS A 661 10.06 86.17 12.41
C LYS A 661 9.84 85.10 13.48
N LYS A 662 10.73 85.00 14.47
CA LYS A 662 10.57 84.08 15.62
C LYS A 662 9.34 84.45 16.44
N LEU A 663 9.19 85.72 16.81
CA LEU A 663 8.05 86.17 17.63
C LEU A 663 6.72 85.96 16.90
N TRP A 664 6.64 86.25 15.59
CA TRP A 664 5.46 85.98 14.77
C TRP A 664 5.05 84.49 14.75
N LYS A 665 6.06 83.60 14.67
CA LYS A 665 5.85 82.17 14.76
C LYS A 665 5.31 81.78 16.14
N THR A 666 5.92 82.28 17.22
CA THR A 666 5.45 82.02 18.59
C THR A 666 4.02 82.51 18.83
N ILE A 667 3.66 83.72 18.36
CA ILE A 667 2.30 84.25 18.43
C ILE A 667 1.32 83.32 17.70
N SER A 668 1.68 82.85 16.50
CA SER A 668 0.82 81.96 15.71
C SER A 668 0.66 80.58 16.34
N GLU A 669 1.70 80.02 16.96
CA GLU A 669 1.64 78.77 17.72
C GLU A 669 0.80 78.94 18.99
N LEU A 670 0.87 80.09 19.67
CA LEU A 670 0.01 80.39 20.82
C LEU A 670 -1.46 80.51 20.43
N ILE A 671 -1.80 81.10 19.26
CA ILE A 671 -3.20 81.11 18.77
C ILE A 671 -3.72 79.68 18.61
N GLN A 672 -2.95 78.81 17.94
CA GLN A 672 -3.35 77.41 17.74
C GLN A 672 -3.46 76.65 19.06
N TYR A 673 -2.58 76.93 20.00
CA TYR A 673 -2.66 76.35 21.34
C TYR A 673 -3.89 76.84 22.11
N GLY A 674 -4.21 78.14 22.03
CA GLY A 674 -5.43 78.73 22.60
C GLY A 674 -6.70 78.15 22.00
N GLU A 675 -6.75 77.94 20.68
CA GLU A 675 -7.87 77.24 20.02
C GLU A 675 -8.01 75.80 20.50
N THR A 676 -6.89 75.11 20.77
CA THR A 676 -6.90 73.76 21.34
C THR A 676 -7.44 73.78 22.77
N LEU A 677 -7.03 74.74 23.60
CA LEU A 677 -7.59 74.93 24.95
C LEU A 677 -9.09 75.22 24.90
N ASN A 678 -9.56 76.03 23.96
CA ASN A 678 -10.99 76.32 23.77
C ASN A 678 -11.79 75.07 23.39
N LYS A 679 -11.26 74.22 22.50
CA LYS A 679 -11.88 72.91 22.19
C LYS A 679 -11.95 72.00 23.42
N ARG A 680 -10.93 72.01 24.27
CA ARG A 680 -10.95 71.27 25.54
C ARG A 680 -11.97 71.84 26.52
N GLN A 681 -12.10 73.16 26.61
CA GLN A 681 -13.11 73.81 27.43
C GLN A 681 -14.53 73.45 26.99
N GLU A 682 -14.78 73.35 25.68
CA GLU A 682 -16.06 72.87 25.13
C GLU A 682 -16.36 71.45 25.64
N LEU A 683 -15.38 70.54 25.60
CA LEU A 683 -15.52 69.18 26.14
C LEU A 683 -15.77 69.15 27.67
N PHE A 684 -15.26 70.14 28.42
CA PHE A 684 -15.50 70.28 29.86
C PHE A 684 -16.75 71.10 30.20
N GLU A 685 -17.50 71.57 29.20
CA GLU A 685 -18.64 72.48 29.33
C GLU A 685 -18.29 73.82 30.02
N LEU A 686 -17.09 74.33 29.75
CA LEU A 686 -16.56 75.60 30.25
C LEU A 686 -16.65 76.69 29.18
N ALA A 687 -16.68 77.96 29.60
CA ALA A 687 -16.69 79.10 28.69
C ALA A 687 -15.34 79.27 28.00
N ALA A 688 -15.37 79.53 26.69
CA ALA A 688 -14.17 79.73 25.87
C ALA A 688 -13.29 80.88 26.38
N ILE A 689 -11.97 80.72 26.31
CA ILE A 689 -10.99 81.79 26.50
C ILE A 689 -11.17 82.81 25.38
N ASP A 690 -11.25 84.09 25.75
CA ASP A 690 -11.26 85.19 24.79
C ASP A 690 -9.88 85.36 24.16
N LEU A 691 -9.75 84.98 22.88
CA LEU A 691 -8.54 85.12 22.10
C LEU A 691 -8.45 86.46 21.36
N SER A 692 -9.47 87.33 21.46
CA SER A 692 -9.56 88.59 20.69
C SER A 692 -8.33 89.47 20.93
N SER A 693 -7.90 89.62 22.18
CA SER A 693 -6.70 90.37 22.55
C SER A 693 -5.42 89.86 21.88
N LEU A 694 -5.31 88.55 21.66
CA LEU A 694 -4.13 87.95 21.05
C LEU A 694 -4.16 88.04 19.52
N PHE A 695 -5.35 88.00 18.91
CA PHE A 695 -5.53 88.36 17.51
C PHE A 695 -5.21 89.83 17.25
N GLU A 696 -5.68 90.75 18.11
CA GLU A 696 -5.35 92.18 18.06
C GLU A 696 -3.84 92.42 18.23
N LEU A 697 -3.17 91.68 19.13
CA LEU A 697 -1.70 91.73 19.27
C LEU A 697 -0.98 91.24 18.01
N LYS A 698 -1.49 90.19 17.35
CA LYS A 698 -0.94 89.70 16.08
C LYS A 698 -1.10 90.73 14.96
N GLU A 699 -2.27 91.35 14.84
CA GLU A 699 -2.54 92.38 13.84
C GLU A 699 -1.69 93.63 14.08
N SER A 700 -1.60 94.11 15.32
CA SER A 700 -0.77 95.28 15.66
C SER A 700 0.73 95.03 15.45
N PHE A 701 1.21 93.80 15.65
CA PHE A 701 2.60 93.42 15.40
C PHE A 701 2.91 93.16 13.90
N GLU A 702 1.89 93.00 13.06
CA GLU A 702 2.06 92.69 11.64
C GLU A 702 2.84 93.78 10.90
N SER A 703 2.55 95.05 11.16
CA SER A 703 3.25 96.19 10.57
C SER A 703 4.74 96.18 10.91
N TYR A 704 5.10 95.81 12.15
CA TYR A 704 6.50 95.67 12.58
C TYR A 704 7.19 94.51 11.87
N LYS A 705 6.51 93.37 11.77
CA LYS A 705 7.01 92.21 11.02
C LYS A 705 7.23 92.54 9.57
N ASN A 706 6.29 93.23 8.94
CA ASN A 706 6.42 93.62 7.55
C ASN A 706 7.56 94.62 7.36
N LEU A 707 7.73 95.63 8.22
CA LEU A 707 8.86 96.57 8.15
C LEU A 707 10.22 95.87 8.13
N TRP A 708 10.52 95.08 9.16
CA TRP A 708 11.86 94.48 9.31
C TRP A 708 12.10 93.31 8.35
N THR A 709 11.05 92.59 7.94
CA THR A 709 11.20 91.57 6.91
C THR A 709 11.39 92.17 5.53
N PHE A 710 10.64 93.20 5.16
CA PHE A 710 10.84 93.93 3.91
C PHE A 710 12.20 94.61 3.87
N ALA A 711 12.66 95.21 4.98
CA ALA A 711 13.99 95.82 5.07
C ALA A 711 15.11 94.79 4.86
N ALA A 712 15.06 93.65 5.55
CA ALA A 712 16.08 92.60 5.39
C ALA A 712 16.05 91.98 3.99
N ASP A 713 14.86 91.66 3.48
CA ASP A 713 14.71 91.07 2.16
C ASP A 713 15.17 92.05 1.07
N TYR A 714 14.85 93.34 1.19
CA TYR A 714 15.31 94.37 0.27
C TYR A 714 16.83 94.56 0.30
N ILE A 715 17.47 94.58 1.46
CA ILE A 715 18.95 94.64 1.57
C ILE A 715 19.58 93.49 0.80
N ASN A 716 19.12 92.25 1.03
CA ASN A 716 19.67 91.07 0.37
C ASN A 716 19.47 91.12 -1.15
N VAL A 717 18.29 91.55 -1.58
CA VAL A 717 17.96 91.66 -3.01
C VAL A 717 18.77 92.79 -3.67
N GLU A 718 18.94 93.94 -3.00
CA GLU A 718 19.78 95.04 -3.48
C GLU A 718 21.26 94.65 -3.56
N GLU A 719 21.79 93.94 -2.56
CA GLU A 719 23.14 93.38 -2.57
C GLU A 719 23.31 92.40 -3.74
N SER A 720 22.34 91.52 -3.96
CA SER A 720 22.37 90.59 -5.09
C SER A 720 22.45 91.32 -6.43
N TRP A 721 21.74 92.44 -6.60
CA TRP A 721 21.79 93.23 -7.83
C TRP A 721 23.14 93.93 -8.03
N ARG A 722 23.82 94.31 -6.94
CA ARG A 722 25.15 94.91 -6.98
C ARG A 722 26.23 93.88 -7.29
N GLU A 723 26.16 92.71 -6.67
CA GLU A 723 27.20 91.68 -6.73
C GLU A 723 27.10 90.76 -7.96
N ASN A 724 25.90 90.55 -8.50
CA ASN A 724 25.70 89.69 -9.66
C ASN A 724 26.28 90.32 -10.96
N PRO A 725 26.76 89.49 -11.91
CA PRO A 725 27.18 89.96 -13.23
C PRO A 725 26.07 90.70 -13.97
N LEU A 726 26.41 91.76 -14.71
CA LEU A 726 25.45 92.53 -15.52
C LEU A 726 24.63 91.63 -16.46
N SER A 727 25.20 90.56 -17.01
CA SER A 727 24.50 89.62 -17.90
C SER A 727 23.35 88.85 -17.24
N SER A 728 23.33 88.77 -15.90
CA SER A 728 22.33 88.02 -15.13
C SER A 728 21.22 88.90 -14.55
N LEU A 729 21.33 90.22 -14.71
CA LEU A 729 20.36 91.18 -14.19
C LEU A 729 19.24 91.40 -15.22
N GLU A 730 18.01 91.05 -14.86
CA GLU A 730 16.83 91.31 -15.69
C GLU A 730 16.16 92.62 -15.26
N ILE A 731 16.30 93.68 -16.06
CA ILE A 731 15.87 95.04 -15.68
C ILE A 731 14.37 95.10 -15.38
N ASP A 732 13.53 94.47 -16.21
CA ASP A 732 12.07 94.43 -16.02
C ASP A 732 11.68 93.78 -14.68
N ASN A 733 12.45 92.80 -14.23
CA ASN A 733 12.20 92.10 -12.97
C ASN A 733 12.66 92.98 -11.79
N ILE A 734 13.85 93.57 -11.88
CA ILE A 734 14.38 94.49 -10.88
C ILE A 734 13.44 95.69 -10.71
N GLU A 735 12.93 96.28 -11.80
CA GLU A 735 11.99 97.41 -11.75
C GLU A 735 10.68 97.04 -11.04
N LYS A 736 10.11 95.85 -11.33
CA LYS A 736 8.94 95.34 -10.62
C LYS A 736 9.21 95.15 -9.13
N THR A 737 10.37 94.60 -8.77
CA THR A 737 10.76 94.36 -7.38
C THR A 737 11.01 95.67 -6.62
N VAL A 738 11.72 96.63 -7.21
CA VAL A 738 11.92 97.98 -6.66
C VAL A 738 10.57 98.67 -6.45
N ASN A 739 9.65 98.58 -7.42
CA ASN A 739 8.33 99.18 -7.31
C ASN A 739 7.45 98.48 -6.25
N TYR A 740 7.56 97.15 -6.12
CA TYR A 740 6.90 96.39 -5.07
C TYR A 740 7.35 96.85 -3.67
N TYR A 741 8.66 96.90 -3.42
CA TYR A 741 9.18 97.34 -2.11
C TYR A 741 8.90 98.81 -1.85
N ARG A 742 8.95 99.68 -2.88
CA ARG A 742 8.52 101.09 -2.77
C ARG A 742 7.07 101.20 -2.28
N LEU A 743 6.13 100.54 -2.97
CA LEU A 743 4.72 100.53 -2.58
C LEU A 743 4.50 99.89 -1.20
N SER A 744 5.32 98.90 -0.83
CA SER A 744 5.22 98.20 0.45
C SER A 744 5.69 99.07 1.62
N PHE A 745 6.80 99.80 1.46
CA PHE A 745 7.24 100.79 2.44
C PHE A 745 6.33 102.02 2.48
N GLU A 746 5.81 102.50 1.34
CA GLU A 746 4.83 103.60 1.29
C GLU A 746 3.56 103.28 2.09
N LYS A 747 3.07 102.04 2.03
CA LYS A 747 1.94 101.58 2.85
C LYS A 747 2.25 101.51 4.35
N LEU A 748 3.51 101.29 4.72
CA LEU A 748 3.93 101.22 6.12
C LEU A 748 4.07 102.61 6.77
N ILE A 749 4.19 103.69 5.98
CA ILE A 749 4.23 105.06 6.51
C ILE A 749 2.97 105.33 7.34
N ASP A 750 1.80 105.03 6.77
CA ASP A 750 0.53 105.29 7.44
C ASP A 750 0.36 104.50 8.75
N ALA A 751 0.97 103.30 8.81
CA ALA A 751 0.91 102.40 9.97
C ALA A 751 1.77 102.87 11.16
N PHE A 752 2.76 103.74 10.94
CA PHE A 752 3.67 104.23 11.98
C PHE A 752 3.59 105.76 12.19
N ASN A 753 2.50 106.41 11.76
CA ASN A 753 2.28 107.85 11.90
C ASN A 753 2.42 108.37 13.35
N GLU A 754 2.09 107.54 14.35
CA GLU A 754 2.19 107.89 15.78
C GLU A 754 3.59 107.60 16.38
N GLN A 755 4.51 107.00 15.61
CA GLN A 755 5.85 106.60 16.05
C GLN A 755 6.93 107.14 15.11
N PRO A 756 7.35 108.41 15.30
CA PRO A 756 8.24 109.08 14.36
C PRO A 756 9.61 108.39 14.20
N GLN A 757 10.14 107.76 15.25
CA GLN A 757 11.43 107.07 15.23
C GLN A 757 11.43 105.81 14.35
N ILE A 758 10.29 105.11 14.26
CA ILE A 758 10.12 103.93 13.39
C ILE A 758 9.71 104.37 11.98
N GLY A 759 8.93 105.46 11.88
CA GLY A 759 8.70 106.18 10.63
C GLY A 759 10.01 106.57 9.94
N GLU A 760 11.00 107.08 10.67
CA GLU A 760 12.34 107.38 10.14
C GLU A 760 13.03 106.14 9.56
N VAL A 761 12.83 104.95 10.14
CA VAL A 761 13.37 103.69 9.58
C VAL A 761 12.67 103.33 8.26
N VAL A 762 11.34 103.46 8.20
CA VAL A 762 10.56 103.28 6.97
C VAL A 762 11.03 104.26 5.89
N ASP A 763 11.20 105.53 6.24
CA ASP A 763 11.69 106.57 5.33
C ASP A 763 13.13 106.29 4.88
N THR A 764 14.00 105.83 5.76
CA THR A 764 15.39 105.45 5.42
C THR A 764 15.41 104.34 4.38
N PHE A 765 14.59 103.30 4.55
CA PHE A 765 14.49 102.22 3.56
C PHE A 765 13.78 102.67 2.28
N LEU A 766 12.77 103.52 2.37
CA LEU A 766 12.09 104.08 1.21
C LEU A 766 13.02 104.99 0.39
N GLU A 767 13.84 105.82 1.04
CA GLU A 767 14.90 106.59 0.40
C GLU A 767 15.96 105.68 -0.20
N ARG A 768 16.34 104.60 0.48
CA ARG A 768 17.26 103.59 -0.07
C ARG A 768 16.71 102.94 -1.34
N VAL A 769 15.40 102.63 -1.38
CA VAL A 769 14.72 102.13 -2.58
C VAL A 769 14.70 103.19 -3.69
N LYS A 770 14.37 104.44 -3.35
CA LYS A 770 14.31 105.57 -4.30
C LYS A 770 15.68 105.92 -4.87
N THR A 771 16.76 105.83 -4.08
CA THR A 771 18.12 106.13 -4.52
C THR A 771 18.71 105.05 -5.42
N PHE A 772 18.20 103.81 -5.37
CA PHE A 772 18.57 102.77 -6.33
C PHE A 772 17.87 102.95 -7.69
N GLN A 773 16.69 103.57 -7.74
CA GLN A 773 15.88 103.70 -8.96
C GLN A 773 16.62 104.36 -10.17
N PRO A 774 17.42 105.44 -10.01
CA PRO A 774 18.21 106.01 -11.10
C PRO A 774 19.26 105.05 -11.69
N HIS A 775 19.71 104.05 -10.93
CA HIS A 775 20.69 103.07 -11.39
C HIS A 775 20.13 102.10 -12.44
N LEU A 776 18.80 101.89 -12.47
CA LEU A 776 18.16 101.04 -13.48
C LEU A 776 18.47 101.51 -14.90
N LYS A 777 18.43 102.83 -15.12
CA LYS A 777 18.76 103.41 -16.42
C LYS A 777 20.24 103.23 -16.79
N ILE A 778 21.12 103.20 -15.79
CA ILE A 778 22.55 102.96 -15.99
C ILE A 778 22.81 101.50 -16.36
N ILE A 779 22.16 100.55 -15.67
CA ILE A 779 22.26 99.12 -15.99
C ILE A 779 21.75 98.86 -17.41
N GLU A 780 20.64 99.48 -17.82
CA GLU A 780 20.10 99.41 -19.19
C GLU A 780 21.11 99.84 -20.25
N LEU A 781 21.81 100.95 -20.03
CA LEU A 781 22.84 101.44 -20.96
C LEU A 781 24.07 100.53 -20.99
N LEU A 782 24.49 99.99 -19.85
CA LEU A 782 25.60 99.05 -19.77
C LEU A 782 25.25 97.68 -20.40
N GLN A 783 23.98 97.28 -20.40
CA GLN A 783 23.52 96.06 -21.08
C GLN A 783 23.30 96.24 -22.59
N HIS A 784 23.59 97.43 -23.16
CA HIS A 784 23.29 97.69 -24.56
C HIS A 784 23.98 96.68 -25.49
N PRO A 785 23.24 95.97 -26.36
CA PRO A 785 23.74 94.81 -27.10
C PRO A 785 24.84 95.14 -28.13
N LEU A 786 25.02 96.42 -28.47
CA LEU A 786 26.02 96.89 -29.44
C LEU A 786 27.40 97.17 -28.83
N LEU A 787 27.55 97.04 -27.51
CA LEU A 787 28.82 97.28 -26.83
C LEU A 787 29.79 96.11 -27.00
N GLU A 788 30.69 96.23 -27.97
CA GLU A 788 31.80 95.31 -28.22
C GLU A 788 33.00 95.51 -27.26
N PRO A 789 33.95 94.54 -27.18
CA PRO A 789 35.11 94.64 -26.27
C PRO A 789 35.94 95.92 -26.39
N ILE A 790 35.93 96.56 -27.57
CA ILE A 790 36.61 97.83 -27.81
C ILE A 790 35.91 98.99 -27.06
N HIS A 791 34.57 99.04 -27.09
CA HIS A 791 33.78 100.04 -26.37
C HIS A 791 33.93 99.89 -24.85
N TRP A 792 33.94 98.64 -24.36
CA TRP A 792 34.21 98.34 -22.95
C TRP A 792 35.60 98.78 -22.49
N ALA A 793 36.63 98.60 -23.33
CA ALA A 793 37.99 99.06 -23.02
C ALA A 793 38.09 100.60 -22.99
N GLN A 794 37.34 101.29 -23.86
CA GLN A 794 37.27 102.76 -23.87
C GLN A 794 36.53 103.29 -22.65
N LEU A 795 35.41 102.67 -22.26
CA LEU A 795 34.66 102.97 -21.05
C LEU A 795 35.52 102.76 -19.79
N ALA A 796 36.23 101.63 -19.70
CA ALA A 796 37.14 101.35 -18.59
C ALA A 796 38.25 102.39 -18.47
N LYS A 797 38.83 102.82 -19.60
CA LYS A 797 39.86 103.87 -19.62
C LYS A 797 39.31 105.23 -19.17
N ALA A 798 38.09 105.60 -19.60
CA ALA A 798 37.46 106.87 -19.23
C ALA A 798 37.04 106.91 -17.75
N ALA A 799 36.53 105.80 -17.21
CA ALA A 799 36.11 105.67 -15.82
C ALA A 799 37.28 105.31 -14.86
N GLY A 800 38.51 105.13 -15.36
CA GLY A 800 39.67 104.78 -14.56
C GLY A 800 39.69 103.35 -14.01
N ILE A 801 38.93 102.44 -14.63
CA ILE A 801 38.84 101.02 -14.25
C ILE A 801 40.05 100.28 -14.82
N LYS A 802 40.88 99.70 -13.95
CA LYS A 802 42.10 98.98 -14.35
C LYS A 802 41.86 97.52 -14.75
N VAL A 803 40.68 96.99 -14.46
CA VAL A 803 40.29 95.60 -14.73
C VAL A 803 39.52 95.56 -16.05
N LYS A 804 39.64 94.45 -16.80
CA LYS A 804 38.86 94.23 -18.02
C LYS A 804 37.37 94.13 -17.67
N VAL A 805 36.58 95.11 -18.11
CA VAL A 805 35.13 95.13 -17.92
C VAL A 805 34.42 94.47 -19.10
N SER A 806 33.30 93.82 -18.81
CA SER A 806 32.40 93.20 -19.79
C SER A 806 31.02 93.01 -19.16
N LEU A 807 30.06 92.45 -19.92
CA LEU A 807 28.77 92.01 -19.37
C LEU A 807 28.90 90.97 -18.23
N ALA A 808 30.03 90.28 -18.12
CA ALA A 808 30.30 89.35 -17.01
C ALA A 808 30.80 90.03 -15.72
N THR A 809 30.99 91.36 -15.74
CA THR A 809 31.45 92.14 -14.59
C THR A 809 30.25 92.52 -13.70
N ASN A 810 30.44 92.54 -12.38
CA ASN A 810 29.38 92.92 -11.45
C ASN A 810 29.10 94.43 -11.48
N PHE A 811 27.86 94.81 -11.19
CA PHE A 811 27.43 96.21 -11.25
C PHE A 811 28.13 97.07 -10.17
N GLN A 812 28.47 96.47 -9.03
CA GLN A 812 29.18 97.11 -7.92
C GLN A 812 30.50 97.78 -8.37
N LEU A 813 31.28 97.15 -9.25
CA LEU A 813 32.54 97.73 -9.74
C LEU A 813 32.31 99.05 -10.49
N PHE A 814 31.20 99.17 -11.23
CA PHE A 814 30.84 100.40 -11.93
C PHE A 814 30.37 101.49 -10.96
N LEU A 815 29.66 101.12 -9.89
CA LEU A 815 29.25 102.06 -8.84
C LEU A 815 30.45 102.64 -8.08
N GLU A 816 31.44 101.81 -7.73
CA GLU A 816 32.68 102.23 -7.03
C GLU A 816 33.49 103.26 -7.84
N HIS A 817 33.52 103.08 -9.15
CA HIS A 817 34.17 104.00 -10.09
C HIS A 817 33.27 105.17 -10.53
N LYS A 818 32.14 105.39 -9.83
CA LYS A 818 31.21 106.51 -10.07
C LYS A 818 30.77 106.62 -11.53
N ILE A 819 30.34 105.49 -12.11
CA ILE A 819 29.92 105.41 -13.52
C ILE A 819 28.86 106.47 -13.91
N HIS A 820 28.06 106.94 -12.95
CA HIS A 820 27.09 108.03 -13.13
C HIS A 820 27.72 109.34 -13.64
N HIS A 821 29.00 109.63 -13.35
CA HIS A 821 29.72 110.80 -13.87
C HIS A 821 30.23 110.61 -15.32
N HIS A 822 30.19 109.38 -15.83
CA HIS A 822 30.68 109.02 -17.16
C HIS A 822 29.55 108.61 -18.11
N LEU A 823 28.30 108.96 -17.78
CA LEU A 823 27.14 108.64 -18.61
C LEU A 823 27.21 109.27 -20.00
N GLU A 824 27.69 110.52 -20.12
CA GLU A 824 27.89 111.15 -21.42
C GLU A 824 28.86 110.35 -22.30
N VAL A 825 29.94 109.82 -21.70
CA VAL A 825 30.89 108.95 -22.42
C VAL A 825 30.24 107.63 -22.82
N LEU A 826 29.40 107.06 -21.95
CA LEU A 826 28.67 105.83 -22.26
C LEU A 826 27.66 106.05 -23.39
N TYR A 827 26.92 107.16 -23.40
CA TYR A 827 26.04 107.55 -24.50
C TYR A 827 26.79 107.78 -25.80
N ASP A 828 27.92 108.51 -25.75
CA ASP A 828 28.80 108.73 -26.92
C ASP A 828 29.34 107.41 -27.48
N LEU A 829 29.68 106.45 -26.61
CA LEU A 829 30.16 105.13 -27.01
C LEU A 829 29.06 104.27 -27.61
N ILE A 830 27.84 104.32 -27.06
CA ILE A 830 26.67 103.63 -27.63
C ILE A 830 26.33 104.25 -28.99
N GLN A 831 26.31 105.58 -29.10
CA GLN A 831 26.06 106.27 -30.36
C GLN A 831 27.14 105.95 -31.40
N ARG A 832 28.43 105.93 -31.02
CA ARG A 832 29.51 105.50 -31.92
C ARG A 832 29.40 104.03 -32.29
N ALA A 833 28.95 103.16 -31.39
CA ALA A 833 28.70 101.75 -31.68
C ALA A 833 27.52 101.58 -32.66
N GLU A 834 26.48 102.41 -32.53
CA GLU A 834 25.35 102.50 -33.47
C GLU A 834 25.81 103.01 -34.84
N GLU A 835 26.58 104.11 -34.90
CA GLU A 835 27.15 104.66 -36.13
C GLU A 835 28.12 103.68 -36.80
N GLN A 836 28.97 102.98 -36.03
CA GLN A 836 29.85 101.94 -36.57
C GLN A 836 29.06 100.76 -37.12
N LYS A 837 27.97 100.36 -36.45
CA LYS A 837 27.10 99.31 -36.95
C LYS A 837 26.37 99.74 -38.22
N GLU A 838 25.80 100.95 -38.27
CA GLU A 838 25.21 101.53 -39.48
C GLU A 838 26.22 101.65 -40.62
N GLU A 839 27.47 102.04 -40.35
CA GLU A 839 28.55 102.12 -41.34
C GLU A 839 28.91 100.70 -41.86
N THR A 840 29.03 99.70 -40.97
CA THR A 840 29.27 98.31 -41.39
C THR A 840 28.10 97.72 -42.17
N GLU A 841 26.86 98.03 -41.78
CA GLU A 841 25.64 97.62 -42.49
C GLU A 841 25.51 98.35 -43.84
N ARG A 842 25.94 99.62 -43.94
CA ARG A 842 26.03 100.36 -45.22
C ARG A 842 27.09 99.79 -46.13
N ILE A 843 28.28 99.45 -45.63
CA ILE A 843 29.35 98.80 -46.41
C ILE A 843 28.90 97.42 -46.89
N GLN A 844 28.20 96.65 -46.04
CA GLN A 844 27.62 95.36 -46.44
C GLN A 844 26.51 95.54 -47.48
N ALA A 845 25.62 96.51 -47.30
CA ALA A 845 24.56 96.82 -48.26
C ALA A 845 25.11 97.33 -49.60
N GLU A 846 26.19 98.10 -49.61
CA GLU A 846 26.84 98.62 -50.82
C GLU A 846 27.60 97.50 -51.57
N GLN A 847 28.25 96.57 -50.85
CA GLN A 847 28.79 95.34 -51.43
C GLN A 847 27.69 94.44 -52.03
N GLU A 848 26.53 94.41 -51.41
CA GLU A 848 25.37 93.63 -51.87
C GLU A 848 24.65 94.31 -53.06
N GLU A 849 24.69 95.64 -53.14
CA GLU A 849 24.18 96.42 -54.26
C GLU A 849 25.09 96.32 -55.51
N ILE A 850 26.42 96.30 -55.33
CA ILE A 850 27.39 95.99 -56.38
C ILE A 850 27.16 94.57 -56.92
N ARG A 851 26.95 93.59 -56.03
CA ARG A 851 26.63 92.20 -56.40
C ARG A 851 25.29 92.10 -57.18
N ARG A 852 24.29 92.92 -56.83
CA ARG A 852 23.02 93.03 -57.58
C ARG A 852 23.20 93.67 -58.95
N LYS A 853 23.99 94.74 -59.08
CA LYS A 853 24.27 95.43 -60.35
C LYS A 853 25.04 94.56 -61.34
N GLU A 854 25.96 93.70 -60.88
CA GLU A 854 26.63 92.69 -61.74
C GLU A 854 25.65 91.61 -62.24
N GLN A 855 24.72 91.15 -61.40
CA GLN A 855 23.69 90.17 -61.79
C GLN A 855 22.66 90.77 -62.78
N GLU A 856 22.35 92.05 -62.65
CA GLU A 856 21.44 92.77 -63.55
C GLU A 856 22.10 93.08 -64.91
N TYR A 857 23.41 93.35 -64.94
CA TYR A 857 24.19 93.45 -66.18
C TYR A 857 24.23 92.13 -66.95
N LEU A 858 24.38 90.99 -66.26
CA LEU A 858 24.31 89.65 -66.86
C LEU A 858 22.91 89.35 -67.42
N ARG A 859 21.84 89.65 -66.68
CA ARG A 859 20.45 89.50 -67.16
C ARG A 859 20.14 90.36 -68.38
N ASN A 860 20.61 91.60 -68.41
CA ASN A 860 20.43 92.50 -69.56
C ASN A 860 21.25 92.06 -70.79
N ARG A 861 22.40 91.39 -70.59
CA ARG A 861 23.18 90.77 -71.67
C ARG A 861 22.48 89.54 -72.27
N GLU A 862 21.79 88.74 -71.45
CA GLU A 862 20.96 87.63 -71.91
C GLU A 862 19.70 88.09 -72.65
N MET A 863 19.02 89.13 -72.16
CA MET A 863 17.88 89.76 -72.84
C MET A 863 18.26 90.35 -74.22
N ARG A 864 19.47 90.91 -74.38
CA ARG A 864 19.99 91.37 -75.69
C ARG A 864 20.38 90.21 -76.63
N ARG A 865 20.62 89.00 -76.12
CA ARG A 865 20.80 87.80 -76.95
C ARG A 865 19.45 87.24 -77.43
N LEU A 866 18.44 87.25 -76.57
CA LEU A 866 17.07 86.81 -76.90
C LEU A 866 16.36 87.75 -77.89
N GLN A 867 16.67 89.05 -77.88
CA GLN A 867 16.15 90.01 -78.88
C GLN A 867 16.91 90.04 -80.22
N ARG A 868 17.99 89.26 -80.40
CA ARG A 868 18.66 89.06 -81.71
C ARG A 868 18.14 87.85 -82.48
N THR A 869 17.24 87.05 -81.89
CA THR A 869 16.60 85.89 -82.52
C THR A 869 15.17 86.16 -83.02
N GLU A 870 14.74 87.43 -83.01
CA GLU A 870 13.55 87.93 -83.73
C GLU A 870 13.94 89.03 -84.75
N ILE A 871 15.00 88.76 -85.53
CA ILE A 871 15.12 89.15 -86.95
C ILE A 871 15.46 87.89 -87.73
#